data_AF-A0A7S1AK94-F1
#
_entry.id   AF-A0A7S1AK94-F1
#
_cell.length_a   1.000
_cell.length_b   1.000
_cell.length_c   1.000
_cell.angle_alpha   90.00
_cell.angle_beta   90.00
_cell.angle_gamma   90.00
#
_symmetry.space_group_name_H-M   'P 1'
#
loop_
_entity.id
_entity.type
_entity.pdbx_description
1 polymer ?
#
loop_
_entity_poly.entity_id
_entity_poly.type
_entity_poly.pdbx_seq_one_letter_code
_entity_poly.pdbx_strand_id
1 'polypeptide(L)'
;MDDEFGDAFAGGWGDGLDLDMDIDEEQSPEAPAEPDRDSITALRETVAKLEGGMETMRAEMEKTSSELDVKKEEQRELEVKMDEIKRKAKEHITQMQDKLRQVVKQKNDLEAELKAKTGAELAQVPEGAVTEEVAELRAKLEQQQKRESQWDAEKLQLLGRIERLSTVEAGDGEETTESLLLAKLRETERQLSEAQFEVEQARLESESKVGDVVRKAKDRVNQVEARLEAALLENKELNDKVREADEAYKQQNDKVVKYKQLMSQANSRIEEGEGTIGRLNEELSREQALHAALQERFDREHASNEAERAEFHITPPTREDLEMRGGIMTAVETEDDVWCLIREPHGHGSNGRWWLLSQLDVDTKPVPLERRWKGEVSALRAQIVLFRKKCDDIQTEFEAYKQKAGVALQNAAGNREKHLERDVESLGEQLHAKCIELDQAQKDRAKALDELSFSRRRVQEQVAQRCELERGMEDRVRERIHIQEESLEASKKQFDEEKLTLETKWREKERSYQQDLLQSRGRTEAQDEEIEGLRRRVRSLLAAAQAEPTEASLPDPTESAVPKQQLPVLIDSSPPLDAAPMPEVAQSPQLGSELGEVTGSPCSEQVVERPAPTPDLAQEVSESSEVPPPGFSPQSVVWHDLTNARAQVRQLEVTLDAERRKHEEARASCEALATDVREMKLQQQLQGNMAQQRQMEYIRNVFRKFVENMPAGSVESEQLISVLMAFFQFPQTEAKAIHGKRQTKSMWSW
;
A
#
# COMPACT_ATOMS: atom_id res chain seq x y z
N MET A 1 6.56 -28.81 31.52
CA MET A 1 5.19 -29.25 31.25
C MET A 1 4.90 -28.85 29.84
N ASP A 2 4.43 -29.82 29.06
CA ASP A 2 4.06 -29.77 27.64
C ASP A 2 5.20 -30.05 26.64
N ASP A 3 5.66 -31.30 26.66
CA ASP A 3 6.18 -32.03 25.50
C ASP A 3 5.22 -33.22 25.28
N GLU A 4 4.33 -33.14 24.29
CA GLU A 4 3.62 -34.30 23.75
C GLU A 4 2.87 -33.88 22.48
N PHE A 5 3.36 -34.31 21.31
CA PHE A 5 2.59 -34.83 20.17
C PHE A 5 3.51 -34.95 18.95
N GLY A 6 3.95 -36.17 18.64
CA GLY A 6 4.77 -36.43 17.48
C GLY A 6 5.12 -37.90 17.30
N ASP A 7 4.12 -38.78 17.26
CA ASP A 7 4.33 -40.16 16.80
C ASP A 7 3.03 -40.70 16.19
N ALA A 8 3.04 -40.84 14.85
CA ALA A 8 2.24 -41.80 14.06
C ALA A 8 2.20 -41.35 12.60
N PHE A 9 3.03 -41.96 11.75
CA PHE A 9 2.58 -42.54 10.47
C PHE A 9 3.74 -43.33 9.85
N ALA A 10 3.94 -44.54 10.38
CA ALA A 10 4.67 -45.60 9.71
C ALA A 10 3.64 -46.65 9.24
N GLY A 11 3.63 -46.93 7.95
CA GLY A 11 2.79 -47.93 7.30
C GLY A 11 2.82 -47.63 5.80
N GLY A 12 3.59 -48.33 4.99
CA GLY A 12 3.41 -49.75 4.67
C GLY A 12 3.05 -49.80 3.17
N TRP A 13 3.20 -50.97 2.55
CA TRP A 13 2.96 -51.26 1.12
C TRP A 13 4.16 -51.03 0.19
N GLY A 14 4.93 -52.11 0.06
CA GLY A 14 5.88 -52.36 -1.02
C GLY A 14 6.07 -53.86 -1.15
N ASP A 15 4.95 -54.59 -1.30
CA ASP A 15 4.94 -56.02 -1.59
C ASP A 15 5.36 -56.22 -3.05
N GLY A 16 6.44 -56.96 -3.24
CA GLY A 16 6.93 -57.37 -4.54
C GLY A 16 5.98 -58.35 -5.19
N LEU A 17 5.53 -58.01 -6.40
CA LEU A 17 4.94 -58.95 -7.33
C LEU A 17 5.99 -59.22 -8.42
N ASP A 18 6.79 -60.26 -8.18
CA ASP A 18 7.49 -60.99 -9.23
C ASP A 18 6.43 -61.69 -10.09
N LEU A 19 6.15 -61.12 -11.26
CA LEU A 19 5.37 -61.75 -12.32
C LEU A 19 6.37 -62.31 -13.33
N ASP A 20 6.76 -63.56 -13.10
CA ASP A 20 7.32 -64.44 -14.12
C ASP A 20 6.27 -64.62 -15.23
N MET A 21 6.41 -63.85 -16.31
CA MET A 21 5.70 -64.10 -17.56
C MET A 21 6.51 -65.11 -18.37
N ASP A 22 6.03 -66.35 -18.38
CA ASP A 22 6.39 -67.35 -19.37
C ASP A 22 6.11 -66.80 -20.78
N ILE A 23 7.18 -66.54 -21.53
CA ILE A 23 7.12 -66.18 -22.94
C ILE A 23 6.96 -67.49 -23.71
N ASP A 24 5.78 -67.70 -24.29
CA ASP A 24 5.50 -68.78 -25.23
C ASP A 24 6.44 -68.66 -26.46
N GLU A 25 7.46 -69.52 -26.44
CA GLU A 25 8.43 -69.75 -27.49
C GLU A 25 7.84 -70.72 -28.53
N GLU A 26 6.89 -70.27 -29.35
CA GLU A 26 6.45 -71.08 -30.51
C GLU A 26 5.83 -70.23 -31.62
N GLN A 27 6.69 -69.64 -32.45
CA GLN A 27 6.43 -69.44 -33.88
C GLN A 27 7.73 -69.12 -34.60
N SER A 28 8.28 -70.13 -35.27
CA SER A 28 9.43 -70.03 -36.16
C SER A 28 8.94 -69.52 -37.53
N PRO A 29 9.30 -68.30 -37.97
CA PRO A 29 9.03 -67.87 -39.32
C PRO A 29 10.17 -68.31 -40.25
N GLU A 30 9.74 -68.92 -41.35
CA GLU A 30 10.45 -69.17 -42.60
C GLU A 30 11.68 -68.26 -42.85
N ALA A 31 12.81 -68.90 -43.16
CA ALA A 31 14.07 -68.25 -43.46
C ALA A 31 13.92 -67.20 -44.58
N PRO A 32 14.17 -65.91 -44.31
CA PRO A 32 14.17 -64.90 -45.35
C PRO A 32 15.40 -65.09 -46.25
N ALA A 33 15.17 -64.99 -47.56
CA ALA A 33 16.20 -65.01 -48.59
C ALA A 33 17.35 -64.06 -48.23
N GLU A 34 18.59 -64.52 -48.48
CA GLU A 34 19.82 -63.77 -48.16
C GLU A 34 19.70 -62.31 -48.66
N PRO A 35 19.73 -61.33 -47.75
CA PRO A 35 19.65 -59.93 -48.14
C PRO A 35 20.88 -59.60 -48.98
N ASP A 36 20.62 -58.97 -50.13
CA ASP A 36 21.63 -58.50 -51.06
C ASP A 36 22.72 -57.73 -50.31
N ARG A 37 24.00 -57.98 -50.61
CA ARG A 37 25.14 -57.44 -49.85
C ARG A 37 25.12 -55.90 -49.80
N ASP A 38 24.52 -55.28 -50.81
CA ASP A 38 24.36 -53.84 -50.91
C ASP A 38 23.27 -53.31 -49.94
N SER A 39 22.23 -54.11 -49.65
CA SER A 39 21.23 -53.80 -48.63
C SER A 39 21.80 -53.89 -47.21
N ILE A 40 22.67 -54.88 -46.95
CA ILE A 40 23.36 -55.03 -45.66
C ILE A 40 24.31 -53.85 -45.41
N THR A 41 25.01 -53.36 -46.44
CA THR A 41 25.91 -52.21 -46.30
C THR A 41 25.15 -50.89 -46.10
N ALA A 42 24.04 -50.68 -46.81
CA ALA A 42 23.15 -49.55 -46.59
C ALA A 42 22.55 -49.55 -45.17
N LEU A 43 22.11 -50.71 -44.67
CA LEU A 43 21.62 -50.85 -43.29
C LEU A 43 22.70 -50.58 -42.24
N ARG A 44 23.95 -51.00 -42.50
CA ARG A 44 25.07 -50.68 -41.60
C ARG A 44 25.39 -49.19 -41.57
N GLU A 45 25.27 -48.50 -42.70
CA GLU A 45 25.48 -47.05 -42.76
C GLU A 45 24.36 -46.28 -42.05
N THR A 46 23.10 -46.72 -42.17
CA THR A 46 21.99 -46.10 -41.43
C THR A 46 22.07 -46.37 -39.93
N VAL A 47 22.45 -47.58 -39.52
CA VAL A 47 22.71 -47.91 -38.10
C VAL A 47 23.85 -47.06 -37.55
N ALA A 48 24.97 -46.91 -38.27
CA ALA A 48 26.08 -46.07 -37.83
C ALA A 48 25.68 -44.58 -37.71
N LYS A 49 24.84 -44.06 -38.62
CA LYS A 49 24.29 -42.70 -38.52
C LYS A 49 23.35 -42.53 -37.33
N LEU A 50 22.52 -43.53 -37.04
CA LEU A 50 21.62 -43.52 -35.88
C LEU A 50 22.40 -43.63 -34.57
N GLU A 51 23.44 -44.46 -34.50
CA GLU A 51 24.32 -44.58 -33.34
C GLU A 51 25.05 -43.26 -33.07
N GLY A 52 25.60 -42.61 -34.10
CA GLY A 52 26.22 -41.28 -33.97
C GLY A 52 25.21 -40.20 -33.52
N GLY A 53 23.98 -40.24 -34.05
CA GLY A 53 22.89 -39.36 -33.61
C GLY A 53 22.53 -39.58 -32.13
N MET A 54 22.42 -40.83 -31.69
CA MET A 54 22.14 -41.16 -30.29
C MET A 54 23.29 -40.76 -29.35
N GLU A 55 24.54 -40.87 -29.78
CA GLU A 55 25.69 -40.40 -29.00
C GLU A 55 25.70 -38.88 -28.85
N THR A 56 25.40 -38.13 -29.92
CA THR A 56 25.26 -36.66 -29.83
C THR A 56 24.12 -36.27 -28.89
N MET A 57 22.96 -36.94 -28.97
CA MET A 57 21.84 -36.68 -28.08
C MET A 57 22.16 -37.05 -26.61
N ARG A 58 22.92 -38.12 -26.38
CA ARG A 58 23.39 -38.50 -25.04
C ARG A 58 24.35 -37.44 -24.47
N ALA A 59 25.27 -36.94 -25.28
CA ALA A 59 26.19 -35.87 -24.87
C ALA A 59 25.45 -34.54 -24.59
N GLU A 60 24.44 -34.19 -25.37
CA GLU A 60 23.58 -33.03 -25.10
C GLU A 60 22.75 -33.22 -23.82
N MET A 61 22.18 -34.41 -23.60
CA MET A 61 21.49 -34.71 -22.34
C MET A 61 22.42 -34.63 -21.14
N GLU A 62 23.63 -35.18 -21.23
CA GLU A 62 24.63 -35.10 -20.17
C GLU A 62 25.06 -33.65 -19.89
N LYS A 63 25.24 -32.84 -20.95
CA LYS A 63 25.49 -31.41 -20.83
C LYS A 63 24.35 -30.69 -20.13
N THR A 64 23.10 -30.88 -20.57
CA THR A 64 21.92 -30.26 -19.93
C THR A 64 21.74 -30.71 -18.48
N SER A 65 22.04 -31.98 -18.16
CA SER A 65 22.04 -32.49 -16.78
C SER A 65 23.08 -31.78 -15.93
N SER A 66 24.30 -31.60 -16.43
CA SER A 66 25.36 -30.89 -15.70
C SER A 66 25.01 -29.41 -15.47
N GLU A 67 24.41 -28.73 -16.45
CA GLU A 67 23.93 -27.34 -16.30
C GLU A 67 22.79 -27.24 -15.27
N LEU A 68 21.93 -28.25 -15.19
CA LEU A 68 20.84 -28.31 -14.23
C LEU A 68 21.36 -28.53 -12.81
N ASP A 69 22.41 -29.32 -12.62
CA ASP A 69 23.05 -29.50 -11.33
C ASP A 69 23.80 -28.25 -10.86
N VAL A 70 24.46 -27.52 -11.77
CA VAL A 70 25.05 -26.20 -11.45
C VAL A 70 23.97 -25.21 -11.02
N LYS A 71 22.84 -25.13 -11.74
CA LYS A 71 21.72 -24.26 -11.36
C LYS A 71 21.09 -24.62 -10.01
N LYS A 72 21.00 -25.93 -9.68
CA LYS A 72 20.53 -26.38 -8.37
C LYS A 72 21.49 -25.92 -7.26
N GLU A 73 22.79 -25.96 -7.51
CA GLU A 73 23.78 -25.52 -6.53
C GLU A 73 23.75 -23.99 -6.34
N GLU A 74 23.65 -23.22 -7.42
CA GLU A 74 23.44 -21.77 -7.36
C GLU A 74 22.16 -21.42 -6.59
N GLN A 75 21.09 -22.19 -6.77
CA GLN A 75 19.85 -22.01 -6.02
C GLN A 75 20.04 -22.29 -4.52
N ARG A 76 20.77 -23.36 -4.15
CA ARG A 76 21.11 -23.64 -2.74
C ARG A 76 21.96 -22.53 -2.13
N GLU A 77 22.94 -21.99 -2.86
CA GLU A 77 23.73 -20.85 -2.38
C GLU A 77 22.89 -19.60 -2.14
N LEU A 78 21.93 -19.31 -3.04
CA LEU A 78 21.02 -18.18 -2.87
C LEU A 78 20.09 -18.37 -1.66
N GLU A 79 19.61 -19.60 -1.43
CA GLU A 79 18.82 -19.94 -0.23
C GLU A 79 19.62 -19.71 1.05
N VAL A 80 20.87 -20.18 1.11
CA VAL A 80 21.79 -19.94 2.25
C VAL A 80 22.03 -18.45 2.46
N LYS A 81 22.29 -17.67 1.40
CA LYS A 81 22.47 -16.20 1.48
C LYS A 81 21.20 -15.51 1.99
N MET A 82 20.03 -15.96 1.56
CA MET A 82 18.74 -15.41 2.00
C MET A 82 18.52 -15.66 3.49
N ASP A 83 18.82 -16.86 3.98
CA ASP A 83 18.67 -17.22 5.39
C ASP A 83 19.71 -16.50 6.27
N GLU A 84 20.92 -16.26 5.76
CA GLU A 84 21.89 -15.40 6.46
C GLU A 84 21.39 -13.94 6.58
N ILE A 85 20.77 -13.39 5.53
CA ILE A 85 20.17 -12.05 5.57
C ILE A 85 19.02 -12.02 6.59
N LYS A 86 18.13 -13.04 6.60
CA LYS A 86 17.05 -13.14 7.59
C LYS A 86 17.59 -13.22 9.01
N ARG A 87 18.66 -13.99 9.24
CA ARG A 87 19.34 -14.08 10.54
C ARG A 87 19.90 -12.74 10.98
N LYS A 88 20.64 -12.02 10.11
CA LYS A 88 21.17 -10.68 10.39
C LYS A 88 20.07 -9.66 10.66
N ALA A 89 18.96 -9.72 9.92
CA ALA A 89 17.80 -8.86 10.15
C ALA A 89 17.15 -9.13 11.51
N LYS A 90 17.00 -10.42 11.88
CA LYS A 90 16.48 -10.82 13.20
C LYS A 90 17.39 -10.32 14.32
N GLU A 91 18.71 -10.50 14.19
CA GLU A 91 19.70 -9.97 15.14
C GLU A 91 19.62 -8.45 15.28
N HIS A 92 19.48 -7.71 14.18
CA HIS A 92 19.33 -6.25 14.21
C HIS A 92 18.03 -5.81 14.90
N ILE A 93 16.91 -6.52 14.65
CA ILE A 93 15.64 -6.26 15.34
C ILE A 93 15.79 -6.51 16.84
N THR A 94 16.42 -7.62 17.25
CA THR A 94 16.68 -7.91 18.67
C THR A 94 17.57 -6.83 19.30
N GLN A 95 18.64 -6.40 18.62
CA GLN A 95 19.47 -5.29 19.09
C GLN A 95 18.71 -3.98 19.24
N MET A 96 17.82 -3.64 18.31
CA MET A 96 16.97 -2.44 18.44
C MET A 96 15.98 -2.57 19.60
N GLN A 97 15.37 -3.75 19.78
CA GLN A 97 14.48 -4.02 20.91
C GLN A 97 15.22 -3.91 22.26
N ASP A 98 16.46 -4.40 22.34
CA ASP A 98 17.28 -4.29 23.55
C ASP A 98 17.69 -2.84 23.83
N LYS A 99 18.05 -2.08 22.80
CA LYS A 99 18.29 -0.62 22.93
C LYS A 99 17.04 0.11 23.40
N LEU A 100 15.87 -0.22 22.84
CA LEU A 100 14.60 0.38 23.27
C LEU A 100 14.28 0.05 24.73
N ARG A 101 14.46 -1.22 25.15
CA ARG A 101 14.34 -1.62 26.56
C ARG A 101 15.32 -0.88 27.44
N GLN A 102 16.55 -0.65 26.98
CA GLN A 102 17.55 0.11 27.72
C GLN A 102 17.15 1.58 27.87
N VAL A 103 16.63 2.21 26.81
CA VAL A 103 16.13 3.60 26.86
C VAL A 103 14.90 3.71 27.76
N VAL A 104 13.96 2.76 27.70
CA VAL A 104 12.82 2.70 28.61
C VAL A 104 13.29 2.53 30.05
N LYS A 105 14.26 1.65 30.30
CA LYS A 105 14.86 1.49 31.62
C LYS A 105 15.53 2.78 32.10
N GLN A 106 16.32 3.44 31.27
CA GLN A 106 16.92 4.74 31.59
C GLN A 106 15.87 5.82 31.88
N LYS A 107 14.79 5.87 31.09
CA LYS A 107 13.66 6.78 31.35
C LYS A 107 13.02 6.48 32.70
N ASN A 108 12.74 5.21 33.00
CA ASN A 108 12.14 4.81 34.27
C ASN A 108 13.08 5.08 35.46
N ASP A 109 14.38 4.85 35.29
CA ASP A 109 15.39 5.17 36.30
C ASP A 109 15.48 6.69 36.53
N LEU A 110 15.42 7.50 35.47
CA LEU A 110 15.37 8.97 35.55
C LEU A 110 14.06 9.48 36.16
N GLU A 111 12.93 8.85 35.85
CA GLU A 111 11.63 9.16 36.48
C GLU A 111 11.63 8.76 37.95
N ALA A 112 12.23 7.63 38.31
CA ALA A 112 12.41 7.21 39.70
C ALA A 112 13.37 8.16 40.43
N GLU A 113 14.44 8.61 39.79
CA GLU A 113 15.37 9.59 40.36
C GLU A 113 14.73 10.98 40.46
N LEU A 114 13.90 11.38 39.49
CA LEU A 114 13.08 12.59 39.56
C LEU A 114 12.02 12.48 40.64
N LYS A 115 11.35 11.34 40.80
CA LYS A 115 10.39 11.08 41.90
C LYS A 115 11.07 11.00 43.25
N ALA A 116 12.31 10.49 43.31
CA ALA A 116 13.10 10.48 44.54
C ALA A 116 13.64 11.89 44.86
N LYS A 117 14.02 12.69 43.87
CA LYS A 117 14.46 14.08 44.03
C LYS A 117 13.30 15.00 44.34
N THR A 118 12.19 14.94 43.61
CA THR A 118 10.95 15.66 43.91
C THR A 118 10.31 15.14 45.19
N GLY A 119 10.37 13.85 45.50
CA GLY A 119 9.91 13.30 46.78
C GLY A 119 10.81 13.69 47.95
N ALA A 120 12.13 13.82 47.76
CA ALA A 120 13.04 14.34 48.78
C ALA A 120 12.98 15.87 48.91
N GLU A 121 12.73 16.60 47.80
CA GLU A 121 12.47 18.04 47.80
C GLU A 121 11.06 18.35 48.32
N LEU A 122 10.03 17.51 48.11
CA LEU A 122 8.70 17.62 48.73
C LEU A 122 8.67 17.08 50.17
N ALA A 123 9.62 16.25 50.56
CA ALA A 123 9.82 15.89 51.96
C ALA A 123 10.66 16.94 52.74
N GLN A 124 11.34 17.86 52.05
CA GLN A 124 12.04 19.01 52.66
C GLN A 124 11.37 20.36 52.38
N VAL A 125 10.46 20.45 51.42
CA VAL A 125 9.55 21.57 51.22
C VAL A 125 8.22 21.11 51.79
N PRO A 126 7.86 21.54 53.02
CA PRO A 126 6.60 21.14 53.62
C PRO A 126 5.47 21.47 52.63
N GLU A 127 4.57 20.51 52.40
CA GLU A 127 3.38 20.63 51.55
C GLU A 127 2.41 21.77 51.95
N GLY A 128 2.77 22.56 52.97
CA GLY A 128 2.27 23.90 53.20
C GLY A 128 2.77 24.91 52.16
N ALA A 129 4.04 24.95 51.76
CA ALA A 129 4.70 26.16 51.25
C ALA A 129 4.13 26.81 49.96
N VAL A 130 3.38 26.15 49.08
CA VAL A 130 2.80 26.82 47.89
C VAL A 130 1.37 27.31 48.12
N THR A 131 0.58 26.58 48.91
CA THR A 131 -0.71 27.07 49.41
C THR A 131 -0.51 28.02 50.59
N GLU A 132 0.58 27.87 51.33
CA GLU A 132 1.07 28.72 52.42
C GLU A 132 1.85 29.89 51.86
N GLU A 133 2.59 29.87 50.74
CA GLU A 133 3.09 31.14 50.13
C GLU A 133 1.94 31.94 49.52
N VAL A 134 0.93 31.31 48.91
CA VAL A 134 -0.25 32.02 48.39
C VAL A 134 -1.17 32.45 49.54
N ALA A 135 -1.32 31.65 50.59
CA ALA A 135 -2.06 32.02 51.80
C ALA A 135 -1.28 32.97 52.71
N GLU A 136 0.04 32.97 52.69
CA GLU A 136 0.93 33.89 53.41
C GLU A 136 1.07 35.17 52.60
N LEU A 137 1.02 35.16 51.26
CA LEU A 137 0.85 36.37 50.45
C LEU A 137 -0.55 36.96 50.62
N ARG A 138 -1.62 36.13 50.67
CA ARG A 138 -2.97 36.60 51.02
C ARG A 138 -3.07 37.07 52.47
N ALA A 139 -2.43 36.39 53.42
CA ALA A 139 -2.40 36.79 54.82
C ALA A 139 -1.52 38.01 55.05
N LYS A 140 -0.41 38.16 54.31
CA LYS A 140 0.43 39.38 54.29
C LYS A 140 -0.34 40.53 53.65
N LEU A 141 -1.12 40.29 52.60
CA LEU A 141 -1.99 41.30 51.98
C LEU A 141 -3.14 41.70 52.93
N GLU A 142 -3.81 40.74 53.58
CA GLU A 142 -4.82 41.03 54.62
C GLU A 142 -4.18 41.70 55.84
N GLN A 143 -2.98 41.31 56.24
CA GLN A 143 -2.24 41.91 57.35
C GLN A 143 -1.79 43.33 56.99
N GLN A 144 -1.43 43.57 55.73
CA GLN A 144 -1.11 44.90 55.21
C GLN A 144 -2.37 45.77 55.15
N GLN A 145 -3.49 45.27 54.65
CA GLN A 145 -4.78 45.97 54.71
C GLN A 145 -5.23 46.23 56.14
N LYS A 146 -5.02 45.29 57.07
CA LYS A 146 -5.29 45.48 58.50
C LYS A 146 -4.37 46.55 59.09
N ARG A 147 -3.07 46.56 58.76
CA ARG A 147 -2.12 47.59 59.19
C ARG A 147 -2.46 48.96 58.60
N GLU A 148 -2.86 49.03 57.33
CA GLU A 148 -3.33 50.27 56.70
C GLU A 148 -4.62 50.77 57.37
N SER A 149 -5.59 49.89 57.63
CA SER A 149 -6.82 50.27 58.35
C SER A 149 -6.57 50.66 59.81
N GLN A 150 -5.60 50.03 60.49
CA GLN A 150 -5.16 50.39 61.84
C GLN A 150 -4.42 51.73 61.84
N TRP A 151 -3.58 51.97 60.84
CA TRP A 151 -2.87 53.22 60.67
C TRP A 151 -3.83 54.36 60.32
N ASP A 152 -4.82 54.12 59.46
CA ASP A 152 -5.88 55.10 59.18
C ASP A 152 -6.72 55.40 60.42
N ALA A 153 -7.00 54.39 61.25
CA ALA A 153 -7.68 54.57 62.53
C ALA A 153 -6.82 55.34 63.55
N GLU A 154 -5.52 55.03 63.67
CA GLU A 154 -4.58 55.76 64.53
C GLU A 154 -4.37 57.19 64.05
N LYS A 155 -4.29 57.41 62.74
CA LYS A 155 -4.24 58.75 62.13
C LYS A 155 -5.49 59.54 62.44
N LEU A 156 -6.69 58.96 62.33
CA LEU A 156 -7.93 59.60 62.74
C LEU A 156 -7.95 59.91 64.25
N GLN A 157 -7.42 59.01 65.09
CA GLN A 157 -7.31 59.26 66.53
C GLN A 157 -6.32 60.37 66.85
N LEU A 158 -5.16 60.41 66.17
CA LEU A 158 -4.15 61.46 66.32
C LEU A 158 -4.68 62.80 65.84
N LEU A 159 -5.34 62.86 64.69
CA LEU A 159 -6.01 64.07 64.20
C LEU A 159 -7.08 64.54 65.19
N GLY A 160 -7.92 63.64 65.71
CA GLY A 160 -8.91 63.98 66.74
C GLY A 160 -8.30 64.31 68.12
N ARG A 161 -7.04 63.96 68.37
CA ARG A 161 -6.29 64.34 69.59
C ARG A 161 -5.62 65.69 69.42
N ILE A 162 -5.11 65.99 68.22
CA ILE A 162 -4.61 67.32 67.82
C ILE A 162 -5.77 68.33 67.85
N GLU A 163 -6.94 67.97 67.34
CA GLU A 163 -8.15 68.83 67.38
C GLU A 163 -8.63 69.09 68.83
N ARG A 164 -8.57 68.06 69.69
CA ARG A 164 -8.85 68.19 71.13
C ARG A 164 -7.80 68.99 71.90
N LEU A 165 -6.53 68.98 71.48
CA LEU A 165 -5.49 69.81 72.06
C LEU A 165 -5.60 71.26 71.57
N SER A 166 -5.96 71.47 70.31
CA SER A 166 -6.20 72.80 69.73
C SER A 166 -7.44 73.52 70.31
N THR A 167 -8.37 72.78 70.94
CA THR A 167 -9.56 73.36 71.59
C THR A 167 -9.37 73.63 73.09
N VAL A 168 -8.24 73.24 73.69
CA VAL A 168 -7.90 73.46 75.11
C VAL A 168 -7.08 74.74 75.33
N GLU A 169 -6.63 75.42 74.27
CA GLU A 169 -5.86 76.68 74.31
C GLU A 169 -6.74 77.93 74.52
N ALA A 170 -7.57 77.95 75.57
CA ALA A 170 -8.32 79.15 75.98
C ALA A 170 -8.28 79.42 77.50
N GLY A 171 -7.29 78.88 78.22
CA GLY A 171 -7.12 79.14 79.65
C GLY A 171 -5.66 79.46 80.01
N ASP A 172 -5.42 80.70 80.44
CA ASP A 172 -4.13 81.22 80.91
C ASP A 172 -3.46 80.31 81.94
N GLY A 173 -2.26 79.81 81.61
CA GLY A 173 -1.32 79.25 82.58
C GLY A 173 -0.42 78.12 82.05
N GLU A 174 0.89 78.39 82.03
CA GLU A 174 2.04 77.46 81.99
C GLU A 174 2.72 77.15 80.62
N GLU A 175 3.70 78.01 80.28
CA GLU A 175 4.76 77.84 79.26
C GLU A 175 5.49 76.47 79.26
N THR A 176 5.43 75.71 80.36
CA THR A 176 6.08 74.39 80.46
C THR A 176 5.27 73.25 79.83
N THR A 177 3.95 73.42 79.66
CA THR A 177 3.08 72.39 79.07
C THR A 177 3.04 72.50 77.54
N GLU A 178 3.10 73.72 77.02
CA GLU A 178 3.13 74.04 75.59
C GLU A 178 4.42 73.52 74.92
N SER A 179 5.57 73.66 75.58
CA SER A 179 6.84 73.08 75.11
C SER A 179 6.83 71.54 75.08
N LEU A 180 6.13 70.89 76.01
CA LEU A 180 6.01 69.43 76.04
C LEU A 180 5.07 68.93 74.94
N LEU A 181 3.99 69.67 74.65
CA LEU A 181 3.07 69.37 73.56
C LEU A 181 3.72 69.55 72.20
N LEU A 182 4.49 70.63 71.98
CA LEU A 182 5.27 70.82 70.75
C LEU A 182 6.34 69.74 70.55
N ALA A 183 7.00 69.27 71.62
CA ALA A 183 7.95 68.17 71.53
C ALA A 183 7.26 66.84 71.15
N LYS A 184 6.08 66.57 71.71
CA LYS A 184 5.27 65.39 71.34
C LYS A 184 4.75 65.47 69.91
N LEU A 185 4.35 66.66 69.45
CA LEU A 185 3.89 66.88 68.08
C LEU A 185 5.00 66.63 67.07
N ARG A 186 6.22 67.15 67.33
CA ARG A 186 7.41 66.88 66.50
C ARG A 186 7.79 65.42 66.48
N GLU A 187 7.69 64.72 67.62
CA GLU A 187 7.97 63.27 67.66
C GLU A 187 6.91 62.47 66.88
N THR A 188 5.63 62.85 66.96
CA THR A 188 4.58 62.21 66.15
C THR A 188 4.74 62.50 64.66
N GLU A 189 5.17 63.70 64.26
CA GLU A 189 5.51 64.03 62.87
C GLU A 189 6.73 63.23 62.38
N ARG A 190 7.74 63.05 63.24
CA ARG A 190 8.91 62.22 62.95
C ARG A 190 8.50 60.76 62.72
N GLN A 191 7.66 60.20 63.58
CA GLN A 191 7.14 58.83 63.45
C GLN A 191 6.24 58.67 62.21
N LEU A 192 5.41 59.68 61.88
CA LEU A 192 4.62 59.70 60.65
C LEU A 192 5.51 59.72 59.40
N SER A 193 6.59 60.51 59.42
CA SER A 193 7.56 60.58 58.33
C SER A 193 8.34 59.27 58.17
N GLU A 194 8.75 58.62 59.27
CA GLU A 194 9.43 57.32 59.24
C GLU A 194 8.49 56.23 58.70
N ALA A 195 7.24 56.18 59.17
CA ALA A 195 6.24 55.23 58.68
C ALA A 195 5.89 55.45 57.20
N GLN A 196 5.78 56.70 56.75
CA GLN A 196 5.57 57.01 55.32
C GLN A 196 6.74 56.53 54.47
N PHE A 197 7.98 56.76 54.93
CA PHE A 197 9.17 56.29 54.24
C PHE A 197 9.23 54.76 54.14
N GLU A 198 8.90 54.03 55.22
CA GLU A 198 8.85 52.56 55.21
C GLU A 198 7.77 52.02 54.26
N VAL A 199 6.59 52.65 54.18
CA VAL A 199 5.53 52.28 53.24
C VAL A 199 5.97 52.52 51.79
N GLU A 200 6.61 53.66 51.51
CA GLU A 200 7.12 53.99 50.18
C GLU A 200 8.22 53.00 49.74
N GLN A 201 9.11 52.64 50.67
CA GLN A 201 10.15 51.63 50.43
C GLN A 201 9.55 50.24 50.17
N ALA A 202 8.60 49.79 51.00
CA ALA A 202 7.91 48.52 50.81
C ALA A 202 7.15 48.48 49.47
N ARG A 203 6.55 49.61 49.07
CA ARG A 203 5.90 49.75 47.77
C ARG A 203 6.91 49.60 46.63
N LEU A 204 8.05 50.30 46.66
CA LEU A 204 9.09 50.17 45.62
C LEU A 204 9.67 48.75 45.53
N GLU A 205 9.89 48.09 46.67
CA GLU A 205 10.32 46.69 46.71
C GLU A 205 9.26 45.74 46.12
N SER A 206 7.97 45.99 46.38
CA SER A 206 6.88 45.22 45.80
C SER A 206 6.74 45.44 44.28
N GLU A 207 6.85 46.69 43.80
CA GLU A 207 6.83 47.03 42.38
C GLU A 207 8.00 46.39 41.64
N SER A 208 9.20 46.37 42.24
CA SER A 208 10.38 45.69 41.67
C SER A 208 10.14 44.19 41.54
N LYS A 209 9.60 43.53 42.56
CA LYS A 209 9.31 42.08 42.54
C LYS A 209 8.24 41.74 41.49
N VAL A 210 7.18 42.55 41.39
CA VAL A 210 6.17 42.39 40.34
C VAL A 210 6.80 42.58 38.96
N GLY A 211 7.67 43.57 38.79
CA GLY A 211 8.41 43.80 37.55
C GLY A 211 9.32 42.62 37.14
N ASP A 212 9.94 41.93 38.10
CA ASP A 212 10.74 40.73 37.84
C ASP A 212 9.87 39.52 37.46
N VAL A 213 8.70 39.35 38.11
CA VAL A 213 7.74 38.29 37.77
C VAL A 213 7.18 38.51 36.36
N VAL A 214 6.81 39.75 36.02
CA VAL A 214 6.32 40.09 34.67
C VAL A 214 7.40 39.88 33.62
N ARG A 215 8.66 40.24 33.88
CA ARG A 215 9.78 39.94 32.97
C ARG A 215 9.97 38.44 32.78
N LYS A 216 10.00 37.65 33.86
CA LYS A 216 10.11 36.18 33.76
C LYS A 216 8.93 35.56 33.02
N ALA A 217 7.71 36.06 33.23
CA ALA A 217 6.53 35.60 32.50
C ALA A 217 6.65 35.93 31.01
N LYS A 218 7.08 37.14 30.66
CA LYS A 218 7.33 37.55 29.28
C LYS A 218 8.42 36.70 28.61
N ASP A 219 9.51 36.41 29.31
CA ASP A 219 10.58 35.55 28.78
C ASP A 219 10.09 34.12 28.53
N ARG A 220 9.21 33.58 29.40
CA ARG A 220 8.57 32.27 29.18
C ARG A 220 7.62 32.28 27.98
N VAL A 221 6.83 33.35 27.80
CA VAL A 221 5.97 33.51 26.61
C VAL A 221 6.81 33.55 25.34
N ASN A 222 7.86 34.38 25.30
CA ASN A 222 8.78 34.45 24.16
C ASN A 222 9.45 33.09 23.88
N GLN A 223 9.78 32.32 24.93
CA GLN A 223 10.35 30.98 24.77
C GLN A 223 9.35 29.98 24.18
N VAL A 224 8.07 30.08 24.58
CA VAL A 224 6.99 29.24 24.01
C VAL A 224 6.70 29.64 22.57
N GLU A 225 6.66 30.94 22.26
CA GLU A 225 6.52 31.45 20.89
C GLU A 225 7.65 30.95 19.99
N ALA A 226 8.90 31.05 20.43
CA ALA A 226 10.05 30.54 19.67
C ALA A 226 9.98 29.02 19.43
N ARG A 227 9.51 28.25 20.42
CA ARG A 227 9.29 26.79 20.25
C ARG A 227 8.16 26.49 19.28
N LEU A 228 7.09 27.29 19.30
CA LEU A 228 5.96 27.14 18.38
C LEU A 228 6.40 27.47 16.95
N GLU A 229 7.14 28.55 16.74
CA GLU A 229 7.70 28.92 15.43
C GLU A 229 8.64 27.84 14.88
N ALA A 230 9.51 27.29 15.73
CA ALA A 230 10.39 26.18 15.35
C ALA A 230 9.59 24.93 14.93
N ALA A 231 8.54 24.58 15.67
CA ALA A 231 7.67 23.45 15.34
C ALA A 231 6.88 23.68 14.03
N LEU A 232 6.44 24.91 13.76
CA LEU A 232 5.76 25.26 12.51
C LEU A 232 6.71 25.18 11.31
N LEU A 233 7.98 25.60 11.47
CA LEU A 233 9.02 25.43 10.45
C LEU A 233 9.32 23.96 10.18
N GLU A 234 9.48 23.14 11.23
CA GLU A 234 9.69 21.70 11.08
C GLU A 234 8.51 21.02 10.36
N ASN A 235 7.27 21.38 10.71
CA ASN A 235 6.08 20.86 10.04
C ASN A 235 6.03 21.25 8.56
N LYS A 236 6.44 22.49 8.23
CA LYS A 236 6.58 22.93 6.84
C LYS A 236 7.63 22.12 6.08
N GLU A 237 8.80 21.89 6.66
CA GLU A 237 9.84 21.04 6.05
C GLU A 237 9.39 19.59 5.85
N LEU A 238 8.63 19.03 6.79
CA LEU A 238 8.05 17.69 6.65
C LEU A 238 7.03 17.64 5.52
N ASN A 239 6.17 18.64 5.38
CA ASN A 239 5.23 18.75 4.26
C ASN A 239 5.95 18.89 2.91
N ASP A 240 7.02 19.68 2.85
CA ASP A 240 7.83 19.80 1.64
C ASP A 240 8.50 18.46 1.27
N LYS A 241 9.00 17.70 2.26
CA LYS A 241 9.55 16.35 2.06
C LYS A 241 8.49 15.34 1.59
N VAL A 242 7.27 15.42 2.11
CA VAL A 242 6.15 14.57 1.65
C VAL A 242 5.82 14.89 0.20
N ARG A 243 5.75 16.18 -0.16
CA ARG A 243 5.51 16.60 -1.55
C ARG A 243 6.61 16.13 -2.50
N GLU A 244 7.88 16.21 -2.10
CA GLU A 244 9.01 15.69 -2.88
C GLU A 244 8.92 14.16 -3.06
N ALA A 245 8.52 13.43 -2.02
CA ALA A 245 8.31 11.98 -2.10
C ALA A 245 7.16 11.60 -3.05
N ASP A 246 6.06 12.35 -3.03
CA ASP A 246 4.92 12.16 -3.94
C ASP A 246 5.31 12.46 -5.41
N GLU A 247 6.08 13.52 -5.64
CA GLU A 247 6.63 13.84 -6.96
C GLU A 247 7.58 12.73 -7.47
N ALA A 248 8.44 12.20 -6.60
CA ALA A 248 9.32 11.08 -6.93
C ALA A 248 8.53 9.79 -7.24
N TYR A 249 7.50 9.49 -6.45
CA TYR A 249 6.60 8.36 -6.69
C TYR A 249 5.86 8.51 -8.03
N LYS A 250 5.36 9.70 -8.34
CA LYS A 250 4.72 10.01 -9.63
C LYS A 250 5.67 9.81 -10.80
N GLN A 251 6.91 10.28 -10.69
CA GLN A 251 7.95 10.06 -11.71
C GLN A 251 8.27 8.56 -11.90
N GLN A 252 8.30 7.78 -10.82
CA GLN A 252 8.50 6.33 -10.90
C GLN A 252 7.31 5.64 -11.59
N ASN A 253 6.08 6.04 -11.27
CA ASN A 253 4.88 5.52 -11.91
C ASN A 253 4.85 5.84 -13.41
N ASP A 254 5.23 7.06 -13.81
CA ASP A 254 5.36 7.45 -15.22
C ASP A 254 6.41 6.59 -15.95
N LYS A 255 7.53 6.24 -15.31
CA LYS A 255 8.52 5.30 -15.87
C LYS A 255 7.92 3.90 -16.04
N VAL A 256 7.18 3.39 -15.05
CA VAL A 256 6.51 2.07 -15.14
C VAL A 256 5.49 2.04 -16.28
N VAL A 257 4.70 3.11 -16.46
CA VAL A 257 3.75 3.24 -17.57
C VAL A 257 4.47 3.22 -18.92
N LYS A 258 5.59 3.97 -19.07
CA LYS A 258 6.42 3.94 -20.28
C LYS A 258 7.01 2.55 -20.56
N TYR A 259 7.50 1.86 -19.53
CA TYR A 259 8.00 0.48 -19.69
C TYR A 259 6.88 -0.48 -20.12
N LYS A 260 5.68 -0.37 -19.55
CA LYS A 260 4.53 -1.17 -20.00
C LYS A 260 4.18 -0.89 -21.46
N GLN A 261 4.23 0.38 -21.89
CA GLN A 261 3.99 0.76 -23.28
C GLN A 261 5.06 0.18 -24.23
N LEU A 262 6.34 0.26 -23.86
CA LEU A 262 7.43 -0.35 -24.63
C LEU A 262 7.32 -1.87 -24.70
N MET A 263 6.96 -2.53 -23.61
CA MET A 263 6.71 -3.97 -23.58
C MET A 263 5.53 -4.36 -24.48
N SER A 264 4.43 -3.60 -24.42
CA SER A 264 3.28 -3.81 -25.31
C SER A 264 3.66 -3.63 -26.78
N GLN A 265 4.50 -2.64 -27.10
CA GLN A 265 4.99 -2.42 -28.45
C GLN A 265 5.95 -3.53 -28.91
N ALA A 266 6.83 -4.02 -28.03
CA ALA A 266 7.72 -5.14 -28.31
C ALA A 266 6.93 -6.44 -28.56
N ASN A 267 5.93 -6.72 -27.73
CA ASN A 267 5.05 -7.88 -27.91
C ASN A 267 4.28 -7.81 -29.23
N SER A 268 3.75 -6.64 -29.59
CA SER A 268 3.09 -6.44 -30.89
C SER A 268 4.03 -6.71 -32.07
N ARG A 269 5.30 -6.31 -31.99
CA ARG A 269 6.30 -6.63 -33.02
C ARG A 269 6.66 -8.12 -33.07
N ILE A 270 6.68 -8.79 -31.92
CA ILE A 270 6.88 -10.25 -31.85
C ILE A 270 5.71 -10.97 -32.50
N GLU A 271 4.47 -10.59 -32.19
CA GLU A 271 3.26 -11.16 -32.79
C GLU A 271 3.22 -10.94 -34.32
N GLU A 272 3.59 -9.74 -34.79
CA GLU A 272 3.76 -9.47 -36.23
C GLU A 272 4.83 -10.39 -36.84
N GLY A 273 5.97 -10.53 -36.16
CA GLY A 273 7.07 -11.41 -36.53
C GLY A 273 6.65 -12.87 -36.66
N GLU A 274 5.97 -13.40 -35.64
CA GLU A 274 5.39 -14.75 -35.62
C GLU A 274 4.37 -14.93 -36.76
N GLY A 275 3.55 -13.91 -37.05
CA GLY A 275 2.65 -13.91 -38.20
C GLY A 275 3.36 -13.97 -39.56
N THR A 276 4.50 -13.30 -39.73
CA THR A 276 5.36 -13.46 -40.91
C THR A 276 5.98 -14.84 -41.01
N ILE A 277 6.50 -15.38 -39.89
CA ILE A 277 7.09 -16.73 -39.85
C ILE A 277 6.03 -17.78 -40.20
N GLY A 278 4.81 -17.64 -39.67
CA GLY A 278 3.68 -18.50 -40.01
C GLY A 278 3.38 -18.50 -41.52
N ARG A 279 3.33 -17.32 -42.15
CA ARG A 279 3.13 -17.20 -43.61
C ARG A 279 4.26 -17.83 -44.43
N LEU A 280 5.51 -17.63 -44.02
CA LEU A 280 6.67 -18.24 -44.69
C LEU A 280 6.67 -19.76 -44.53
N ASN A 281 6.27 -20.29 -43.37
CA ASN A 281 6.14 -21.73 -43.16
C ASN A 281 5.00 -22.34 -44.00
N GLU A 282 3.89 -21.62 -44.16
CA GLU A 282 2.81 -22.02 -45.07
C GLU A 282 3.26 -22.00 -46.54
N GLU A 283 4.02 -20.99 -46.95
CA GLU A 283 4.61 -20.92 -48.30
C GLU A 283 5.62 -22.06 -48.54
N LEU A 284 6.51 -22.32 -47.58
CA LEU A 284 7.47 -23.41 -47.65
C LEU A 284 6.77 -24.78 -47.71
N SER A 285 5.72 -24.97 -46.91
CA SER A 285 4.90 -26.19 -46.96
C SER A 285 4.21 -26.36 -48.31
N ARG A 286 3.73 -25.27 -48.91
CA ARG A 286 3.16 -25.28 -50.28
C ARG A 286 4.21 -25.63 -51.33
N GLU A 287 5.41 -25.07 -51.27
CA GLU A 287 6.49 -25.41 -52.20
C GLU A 287 6.95 -26.86 -52.05
N GLN A 288 7.09 -27.36 -50.82
CA GLN A 288 7.41 -28.75 -50.55
C GLN A 288 6.36 -29.70 -51.12
N ALA A 289 5.07 -29.37 -50.96
CA ALA A 289 3.98 -30.15 -51.57
C ALA A 289 4.03 -30.12 -53.11
N LEU A 290 4.38 -28.98 -53.71
CA LEU A 290 4.57 -28.85 -55.16
C LEU A 290 5.76 -29.69 -55.66
N HIS A 291 6.88 -29.68 -54.94
CA HIS A 291 8.06 -30.48 -55.29
C HIS A 291 7.75 -31.98 -55.18
N ALA A 292 7.03 -32.41 -54.13
CA ALA A 292 6.58 -33.80 -54.00
C ALA A 292 5.68 -34.22 -55.17
N ALA A 293 4.74 -33.36 -55.58
CA ALA A 293 3.86 -33.64 -56.73
C ALA A 293 4.61 -33.71 -58.07
N LEU A 294 5.64 -32.86 -58.27
CA LEU A 294 6.49 -32.91 -59.46
C LEU A 294 7.36 -34.17 -59.51
N GLN A 295 7.92 -34.58 -58.36
CA GLN A 295 8.69 -35.82 -58.25
C GLN A 295 7.84 -37.03 -58.62
N GLU A 296 6.62 -37.13 -58.07
CA GLU A 296 5.70 -38.21 -58.39
C GLU A 296 5.34 -38.28 -59.89
N ARG A 297 5.24 -37.12 -60.55
CA ARG A 297 5.02 -37.06 -61.99
C ARG A 297 6.25 -37.54 -62.78
N PHE A 298 7.45 -37.13 -62.38
CA PHE A 298 8.69 -37.56 -63.01
C PHE A 298 8.86 -39.09 -62.92
N ASP A 299 8.60 -39.64 -61.73
CA ASP A 299 8.69 -41.09 -61.50
C ASP A 299 7.66 -41.86 -62.34
N ARG A 300 6.45 -41.32 -62.52
CA ARG A 300 5.44 -41.89 -63.43
C ARG A 300 5.86 -41.86 -64.90
N GLU A 301 6.42 -40.74 -65.38
CA GLU A 301 6.91 -40.61 -66.76
C GLU A 301 8.12 -41.54 -67.01
N HIS A 302 9.01 -41.68 -66.04
CA HIS A 302 10.15 -42.58 -66.13
C HIS A 302 9.71 -44.05 -66.19
N ALA A 303 8.80 -44.47 -65.32
CA ALA A 303 8.24 -45.82 -65.33
C ALA A 303 7.51 -46.13 -66.65
N SER A 304 6.79 -45.16 -67.23
CA SER A 304 6.16 -45.31 -68.55
C SER A 304 7.18 -45.50 -69.67
N ASN A 305 8.27 -44.71 -69.68
CA ASN A 305 9.33 -44.82 -70.69
C ASN A 305 10.14 -46.12 -70.57
N GLU A 306 10.35 -46.62 -69.35
CA GLU A 306 10.99 -47.91 -69.13
C GLU A 306 10.10 -49.08 -69.57
N ALA A 307 8.79 -49.01 -69.33
CA ALA A 307 7.83 -49.99 -69.85
C ALA A 307 7.84 -50.02 -71.39
N GLU A 308 7.83 -48.86 -72.05
CA GLU A 308 7.94 -48.77 -73.52
C GLU A 308 9.27 -49.34 -74.04
N ARG A 309 10.40 -49.14 -73.33
CA ARG A 309 11.70 -49.71 -73.74
C ARG A 309 11.78 -51.22 -73.54
N ALA A 310 11.15 -51.76 -72.49
CA ALA A 310 11.13 -53.19 -72.22
C ALA A 310 10.28 -53.99 -73.24
N GLU A 311 9.28 -53.35 -73.86
CA GLU A 311 8.44 -53.98 -74.89
C GLU A 311 9.13 -54.12 -76.26
N PHE A 312 10.23 -53.39 -76.50
CA PHE A 312 11.05 -53.50 -77.71
C PHE A 312 12.27 -54.41 -77.52
N HIS A 313 12.06 -55.66 -77.10
CA HIS A 313 13.10 -56.69 -77.20
C HIS A 313 13.32 -57.05 -78.69
N ILE A 314 14.44 -56.57 -79.21
CA ILE A 314 14.85 -56.62 -80.62
C ILE A 314 15.36 -58.03 -80.95
N THR A 315 14.51 -58.89 -81.52
CA THR A 315 14.98 -60.11 -82.18
C THR A 315 15.66 -59.73 -83.51
N PRO A 316 16.87 -60.24 -83.81
CA PRO A 316 17.48 -60.07 -85.12
C PRO A 316 16.54 -60.59 -86.21
N PRO A 317 16.39 -59.86 -87.34
CA PRO A 317 15.53 -60.30 -88.42
C PRO A 317 16.05 -61.64 -88.93
N THR A 318 15.16 -62.62 -88.99
CA THR A 318 15.49 -63.93 -89.51
C THR A 318 15.82 -63.84 -91.00
N ARG A 319 16.49 -64.85 -91.55
CA ARG A 319 16.81 -64.91 -92.97
C ARG A 319 15.60 -64.68 -93.88
N GLU A 320 14.44 -65.24 -93.50
CA GLU A 320 13.18 -65.08 -94.23
C GLU A 320 12.69 -63.62 -94.19
N ASP A 321 12.85 -62.94 -93.04
CA ASP A 321 12.54 -61.51 -92.91
C ASP A 321 13.45 -60.65 -93.79
N LEU A 322 14.73 -61.00 -93.90
CA LEU A 322 15.69 -60.30 -94.74
C LEU A 322 15.31 -60.41 -96.22
N GLU A 323 14.93 -61.60 -96.67
CA GLU A 323 14.48 -61.82 -98.04
C GLU A 323 13.18 -61.06 -98.35
N MET A 324 12.20 -61.06 -97.44
CA MET A 324 10.97 -60.27 -97.59
C MET A 324 11.23 -58.76 -97.61
N ARG A 325 12.25 -58.27 -96.91
CA ARG A 325 12.61 -56.85 -96.83
C ARG A 325 13.50 -56.37 -98.00
N GLY A 326 13.76 -57.23 -98.98
CA GLY A 326 14.57 -56.91 -100.16
C GLY A 326 16.08 -57.04 -99.96
N GLY A 327 16.51 -57.76 -98.91
CA GLY A 327 17.90 -58.01 -98.57
C GLY A 327 18.60 -56.86 -97.84
N ILE A 328 19.92 -57.01 -97.69
CA ILE A 328 20.79 -55.96 -97.14
C ILE A 328 20.88 -54.83 -98.15
N MET A 329 20.40 -53.63 -97.80
CA MET A 329 20.42 -52.47 -98.68
C MET A 329 21.83 -51.93 -98.89
N THR A 330 22.62 -51.90 -97.82
CA THR A 330 23.99 -51.39 -97.83
C THR A 330 24.76 -52.07 -96.71
N ALA A 331 25.96 -52.53 -97.04
CA ALA A 331 26.93 -53.04 -96.07
C ALA A 331 28.11 -52.06 -96.01
N VAL A 332 28.46 -51.63 -94.81
CA VAL A 332 29.63 -50.78 -94.54
C VAL A 332 30.60 -51.60 -93.71
N GLU A 333 31.80 -51.82 -94.25
CA GLU A 333 32.89 -52.48 -93.55
C GLU A 333 33.65 -51.44 -92.73
N THR A 334 33.73 -51.66 -91.43
CA THR A 334 34.59 -50.92 -90.50
C THR A 334 35.80 -51.77 -90.12
N GLU A 335 36.77 -51.24 -89.37
CA GLU A 335 38.03 -51.95 -89.06
C GLU A 335 37.79 -53.30 -88.35
N ASP A 336 36.71 -53.43 -87.58
CA ASP A 336 36.43 -54.63 -86.76
C ASP A 336 35.11 -55.34 -87.10
N ASP A 337 34.15 -54.68 -87.74
CA ASP A 337 32.80 -55.22 -87.99
C ASP A 337 32.17 -54.75 -89.31
N VAL A 338 31.23 -55.53 -89.84
CA VAL A 338 30.41 -55.15 -91.01
C VAL A 338 29.00 -54.80 -90.54
N TRP A 339 28.59 -53.56 -90.74
CA TRP A 339 27.25 -53.09 -90.42
C TRP A 339 26.36 -53.12 -91.65
N CYS A 340 25.20 -53.75 -91.52
CA CYS A 340 24.23 -53.95 -92.58
C CYS A 340 22.96 -53.13 -92.31
N LEU A 341 22.60 -52.26 -93.25
CA LEU A 341 21.35 -51.52 -93.20
C LEU A 341 20.23 -52.36 -93.82
N ILE A 342 19.21 -52.68 -93.03
CA ILE A 342 18.04 -53.47 -93.47
C ILE A 342 16.81 -52.58 -93.40
N ARG A 343 15.98 -52.62 -94.43
CA ARG A 343 14.76 -51.83 -94.53
C ARG A 343 13.70 -52.33 -93.54
N GLU A 344 13.00 -51.43 -92.86
CA GLU A 344 11.81 -51.81 -92.11
C GLU A 344 10.61 -52.05 -93.04
N PRO A 345 9.83 -53.12 -92.82
CA PRO A 345 8.83 -53.58 -93.79
C PRO A 345 7.58 -52.69 -93.85
N HIS A 346 7.35 -51.81 -92.87
CA HIS A 346 6.08 -51.07 -92.71
C HIS A 346 6.24 -49.54 -92.56
N GLY A 347 7.45 -48.99 -92.81
CA GLY A 347 7.67 -47.54 -92.82
C GLY A 347 7.71 -46.98 -94.24
N HIS A 348 6.82 -46.05 -94.58
CA HIS A 348 6.95 -45.23 -95.81
C HIS A 348 8.11 -44.21 -95.73
N GLY A 349 8.90 -44.22 -94.66
CA GLY A 349 10.16 -43.49 -94.55
C GLY A 349 11.37 -44.38 -94.86
N SER A 350 12.48 -43.78 -95.29
CA SER A 350 13.78 -44.43 -95.50
C SER A 350 14.46 -44.91 -94.21
N ASN A 351 13.69 -45.25 -93.18
CA ASN A 351 14.18 -45.71 -91.89
C ASN A 351 14.62 -47.18 -92.03
N GLY A 352 15.85 -47.38 -92.49
CA GLY A 352 16.54 -48.64 -92.31
C GLY A 352 17.09 -48.75 -90.90
N ARG A 353 17.09 -49.96 -90.35
CA ARG A 353 17.75 -50.25 -89.07
C ARG A 353 19.10 -50.90 -89.34
N TRP A 354 20.11 -50.47 -88.60
CA TRP A 354 21.46 -51.02 -88.67
C TRP A 354 21.57 -52.27 -87.81
N TRP A 355 22.14 -53.31 -88.39
CA TRP A 355 22.41 -54.58 -87.73
C TRP A 355 23.85 -54.98 -87.98
N LEU A 356 24.49 -55.59 -86.99
CA LEU A 356 25.80 -56.20 -87.19
C LEU A 356 25.64 -57.43 -88.08
N LEU A 357 26.55 -57.62 -89.04
CA LEU A 357 26.52 -58.80 -89.90
C LEU A 357 26.64 -60.09 -89.08
N SER A 358 27.33 -60.06 -87.93
CA SER A 358 27.42 -61.19 -86.99
C SER A 358 26.09 -61.53 -86.31
N GLN A 359 25.13 -60.62 -86.32
CA GLN A 359 23.77 -60.80 -85.78
C GLN A 359 22.77 -61.26 -86.86
N LEU A 360 23.18 -61.30 -88.13
CA LEU A 360 22.34 -61.66 -89.26
C LEU A 360 22.73 -63.04 -89.78
N ASP A 361 21.74 -63.90 -89.97
CA ASP A 361 21.94 -65.25 -90.49
C ASP A 361 22.01 -65.22 -92.04
N VAL A 362 23.18 -64.88 -92.59
CA VAL A 362 23.40 -64.69 -94.04
C VAL A 362 24.60 -65.49 -94.55
N ASP A 363 24.36 -66.47 -95.41
CA ASP A 363 25.40 -67.38 -95.94
C ASP A 363 26.35 -66.73 -96.96
N THR A 364 25.97 -65.58 -97.51
CA THR A 364 26.73 -64.88 -98.55
C THR A 364 27.21 -63.54 -98.03
N LYS A 365 28.52 -63.40 -97.83
CA LYS A 365 29.13 -62.11 -97.46
C LYS A 365 28.84 -61.09 -98.57
N PRO A 366 28.14 -59.98 -98.26
CA PRO A 366 27.86 -58.96 -99.26
C PRO A 366 29.18 -58.35 -99.76
N VAL A 367 29.30 -58.13 -101.08
CA VAL A 367 30.50 -57.55 -101.69
C VAL A 367 30.61 -56.08 -101.29
N PRO A 368 31.65 -55.66 -100.53
CA PRO A 368 31.83 -54.27 -100.16
C PRO A 368 31.98 -53.38 -101.40
N LEU A 369 31.35 -52.20 -101.36
CA LEU A 369 31.30 -51.21 -102.44
C LEU A 369 32.66 -50.49 -102.68
N GLU A 370 33.78 -51.20 -102.74
CA GLU A 370 35.12 -50.55 -102.71
C GLU A 370 35.79 -50.29 -104.07
N ARG A 371 35.27 -50.74 -105.23
CA ARG A 371 36.08 -50.74 -106.48
C ARG A 371 35.80 -49.69 -107.57
N ARG A 372 34.93 -48.69 -107.40
CA ARG A 372 34.60 -47.74 -108.50
C ARG A 372 35.01 -46.26 -108.34
N TRP A 373 35.59 -45.81 -107.23
CA TRP A 373 35.67 -44.36 -106.93
C TRP A 373 37.08 -43.86 -106.58
N LYS A 374 38.15 -44.25 -107.29
CA LYS A 374 39.54 -43.83 -106.91
C LYS A 374 39.81 -42.32 -106.98
N GLY A 375 39.14 -41.57 -107.85
CA GLY A 375 39.27 -40.11 -107.94
C GLY A 375 38.48 -39.36 -106.86
N GLU A 376 37.25 -39.79 -106.62
CA GLU A 376 36.36 -39.20 -105.61
C GLU A 376 36.77 -39.59 -104.20
N VAL A 377 37.33 -40.78 -103.99
CA VAL A 377 37.92 -41.20 -102.70
C VAL A 377 39.12 -40.32 -102.33
N SER A 378 39.89 -39.79 -103.29
CA SER A 378 41.00 -38.87 -102.98
C SER A 378 40.49 -37.47 -102.59
N ALA A 379 39.45 -36.97 -103.28
CA ALA A 379 38.78 -35.73 -102.90
C ALA A 379 38.05 -35.85 -101.55
N LEU A 380 37.37 -36.97 -101.31
CA LEU A 380 36.76 -37.29 -100.02
C LEU A 380 37.81 -37.46 -98.93
N ARG A 381 38.96 -38.07 -99.19
CA ARG A 381 40.07 -38.12 -98.21
C ARG A 381 40.59 -36.72 -97.88
N ALA A 382 40.75 -35.84 -98.86
CA ALA A 382 41.13 -34.45 -98.62
C ALA A 382 40.05 -33.69 -97.82
N GLN A 383 38.77 -33.92 -98.12
CA GLN A 383 37.65 -33.35 -97.39
C GLN A 383 37.56 -33.90 -95.96
N ILE A 384 37.81 -35.20 -95.76
CA ILE A 384 37.90 -35.86 -94.46
C ILE A 384 39.07 -35.29 -93.66
N VAL A 385 40.22 -35.01 -94.27
CA VAL A 385 41.34 -34.36 -93.59
C VAL A 385 40.99 -32.93 -93.16
N LEU A 386 40.31 -32.15 -94.02
CA LEU A 386 39.82 -30.82 -93.65
C LEU A 386 38.75 -30.88 -92.56
N PHE A 387 37.85 -31.88 -92.60
CA PHE A 387 36.86 -32.11 -91.56
C PHE A 387 37.51 -32.53 -90.24
N ARG A 388 38.49 -33.43 -90.27
CA ARG A 388 39.27 -33.82 -89.08
C ARG A 388 39.94 -32.61 -88.46
N LYS A 389 40.62 -31.79 -89.27
CA LYS A 389 41.22 -30.54 -88.77
C LYS A 389 40.17 -29.60 -88.15
N LYS A 390 39.01 -29.44 -88.77
CA LYS A 390 37.91 -28.64 -88.18
C LYS A 390 37.37 -29.27 -86.90
N CYS A 391 37.25 -30.59 -86.83
CA CYS A 391 36.84 -31.28 -85.61
C CYS A 391 37.88 -31.10 -84.51
N ASP A 392 39.17 -31.15 -84.82
CA ASP A 392 40.25 -30.88 -83.88
C ASP A 392 40.21 -29.42 -83.40
N ASP A 393 40.03 -28.45 -84.31
CA ASP A 393 39.86 -27.03 -83.96
C ASP A 393 38.63 -26.83 -83.04
N ILE A 394 37.48 -27.42 -83.38
CA ILE A 394 36.27 -27.37 -82.55
C ILE A 394 36.49 -28.05 -81.19
N GLN A 395 37.21 -29.17 -81.16
CA GLN A 395 37.54 -29.88 -79.93
C GLN A 395 38.43 -29.01 -79.03
N THR A 396 39.42 -28.32 -79.59
CA THR A 396 40.26 -27.39 -78.83
C THR A 396 39.47 -26.17 -78.32
N GLU A 397 38.55 -25.62 -79.11
CA GLU A 397 37.65 -24.56 -78.67
C GLU A 397 36.73 -25.05 -77.55
N PHE A 398 36.16 -26.25 -77.69
CA PHE A 398 35.32 -26.87 -76.68
C PHE A 398 36.08 -27.10 -75.36
N GLU A 399 37.30 -27.61 -75.43
CA GLU A 399 38.16 -27.78 -74.25
C GLU A 399 38.51 -26.44 -73.59
N ALA A 400 38.78 -25.40 -74.39
CA ALA A 400 39.01 -24.06 -73.87
C ALA A 400 37.74 -23.48 -73.20
N TYR A 401 36.56 -23.71 -73.76
CA TYR A 401 35.28 -23.34 -73.14
C TYR A 401 35.03 -24.13 -71.85
N LYS A 402 35.32 -25.44 -71.85
CA LYS A 402 35.18 -26.29 -70.67
C LYS A 402 36.10 -25.81 -69.53
N GLN A 403 37.35 -25.44 -69.84
CA GLN A 403 38.26 -24.86 -68.86
C GLN A 403 37.76 -23.50 -68.35
N LYS A 404 37.31 -22.61 -69.23
CA LYS A 404 36.75 -21.30 -68.84
C LYS A 404 35.49 -21.46 -67.97
N ALA A 405 34.60 -22.36 -68.32
CA ALA A 405 33.40 -22.66 -67.54
C ALA A 405 33.76 -23.27 -66.17
N GLY A 406 34.76 -24.17 -66.13
CA GLY A 406 35.27 -24.73 -64.87
C GLY A 406 35.84 -23.66 -63.93
N VAL A 407 36.67 -22.75 -64.46
CA VAL A 407 37.22 -21.63 -63.67
C VAL A 407 36.11 -20.67 -63.23
N ALA A 408 35.13 -20.38 -64.09
CA ALA A 408 33.99 -19.52 -63.73
C ALA A 408 33.14 -20.15 -62.62
N LEU A 409 32.86 -21.45 -62.68
CA LEU A 409 32.14 -22.18 -61.64
C LEU A 409 32.93 -22.24 -60.33
N GLN A 410 34.24 -22.49 -60.39
CA GLN A 410 35.09 -22.51 -59.20
C GLN A 410 35.19 -21.13 -58.54
N ASN A 411 35.29 -20.06 -59.34
CA ASN A 411 35.26 -18.68 -58.84
C ASN A 411 33.88 -18.31 -58.27
N ALA A 412 32.79 -18.74 -58.91
CA ALA A 412 31.44 -18.52 -58.39
C ALA A 412 31.21 -19.27 -57.07
N ALA A 413 31.67 -20.51 -56.96
CA ALA A 413 31.63 -21.29 -55.73
C ALA A 413 32.45 -20.63 -54.61
N GLY A 414 33.70 -20.24 -54.89
CA GLY A 414 34.55 -19.57 -53.91
C GLY A 414 34.04 -18.17 -53.50
N ASN A 415 33.39 -17.43 -54.41
CA ASN A 415 32.75 -16.17 -54.05
C ASN A 415 31.50 -16.39 -53.19
N ARG A 416 30.72 -17.44 -53.46
CA ARG A 416 29.56 -17.82 -52.64
C ARG A 416 29.99 -18.26 -51.24
N GLU A 417 31.06 -19.05 -51.13
CA GLU A 417 31.64 -19.46 -49.84
C GLU A 417 32.09 -18.24 -49.02
N LYS A 418 32.84 -17.30 -49.63
CA LYS A 418 33.22 -16.03 -48.97
C LYS A 418 32.03 -15.15 -48.59
N HIS A 419 30.91 -15.24 -49.30
CA HIS A 419 29.69 -14.53 -48.90
C HIS A 419 29.06 -15.20 -47.68
N LEU A 420 28.96 -16.52 -47.67
CA LEU A 420 28.47 -17.29 -46.52
C LEU A 420 29.35 -17.09 -45.28
N GLU A 421 30.68 -17.06 -45.43
CA GLU A 421 31.61 -16.77 -44.32
C GLU A 421 31.34 -15.38 -43.72
N ARG A 422 31.18 -14.34 -44.55
CA ARG A 422 30.84 -13.00 -44.07
C ARG A 422 29.47 -12.92 -43.42
N ASP A 423 28.49 -13.66 -43.94
CA ASP A 423 27.15 -13.71 -43.36
C ASP A 423 27.18 -14.41 -41.99
N VAL A 424 27.95 -15.49 -41.85
CA VAL A 424 28.18 -16.18 -40.57
C VAL A 424 28.91 -15.29 -39.58
N GLU A 425 29.95 -14.57 -40.01
CA GLU A 425 30.66 -13.57 -39.18
C GLU A 425 29.70 -12.47 -38.71
N SER A 426 28.90 -11.91 -39.62
CA SER A 426 27.91 -10.88 -39.29
C SER A 426 26.84 -11.38 -38.32
N LEU A 427 26.32 -12.59 -38.51
CA LEU A 427 25.38 -13.21 -37.58
C LEU A 427 26.03 -13.49 -36.22
N GLY A 428 27.31 -13.87 -36.20
CA GLY A 428 28.10 -14.04 -34.97
C GLY A 428 28.26 -12.73 -34.20
N GLU A 429 28.60 -11.64 -34.89
CA GLU A 429 28.68 -10.30 -34.29
C GLU A 429 27.33 -9.81 -33.76
N GLN A 430 26.25 -10.04 -34.51
CA GLN A 430 24.88 -9.71 -34.07
C GLN A 430 24.47 -10.52 -32.84
N LEU A 431 24.77 -11.82 -32.81
CA LEU A 431 24.50 -12.67 -31.66
C LEU A 431 25.29 -12.21 -30.44
N HIS A 432 26.57 -11.89 -30.60
CA HIS A 432 27.42 -11.39 -29.53
C HIS A 432 26.91 -10.04 -28.97
N ALA A 433 26.51 -9.12 -29.85
CA ALA A 433 25.89 -7.85 -29.46
C ALA A 433 24.60 -8.08 -28.66
N LYS A 434 23.75 -9.02 -29.08
CA LYS A 434 22.52 -9.39 -28.37
C LYS A 434 22.79 -10.03 -27.00
N CYS A 435 23.85 -10.84 -26.87
CA CYS A 435 24.29 -11.36 -25.57
C CYS A 435 24.70 -10.23 -24.62
N ILE A 436 25.48 -9.25 -25.09
CA ILE A 436 25.88 -8.09 -24.29
C ILE A 436 24.66 -7.25 -23.87
N GLU A 437 23.71 -7.02 -24.77
CA GLU A 437 22.45 -6.33 -24.46
C GLU A 437 21.64 -7.06 -23.39
N LEU A 438 21.55 -8.39 -23.48
CA LEU A 438 20.83 -9.22 -22.52
C LEU A 438 21.50 -9.18 -21.14
N ASP A 439 22.83 -9.31 -21.07
CA ASP A 439 23.61 -9.18 -19.83
C ASP A 439 23.43 -7.80 -19.19
N GLN A 440 23.42 -6.74 -20.01
CA GLN A 440 23.19 -5.38 -19.55
C GLN A 440 21.77 -5.22 -19.00
N ALA A 441 20.76 -5.75 -19.70
CA ALA A 441 19.37 -5.74 -19.23
C ALA A 441 19.20 -6.54 -17.92
N GLN A 442 19.92 -7.66 -17.74
CA GLN A 442 19.93 -8.42 -16.49
C GLN A 442 20.56 -7.62 -15.34
N LYS A 443 21.69 -6.94 -15.58
CA LYS A 443 22.32 -6.05 -14.59
C LYS A 443 21.41 -4.91 -14.19
N ASP A 444 20.74 -4.27 -15.14
CA ASP A 444 19.84 -3.16 -14.86
C ASP A 444 18.55 -3.63 -14.15
N ARG A 445 18.06 -4.83 -14.47
CA ARG A 445 17.00 -5.49 -13.69
C ARG A 445 17.41 -5.77 -12.25
N ALA A 446 18.64 -6.26 -12.01
CA ALA A 446 19.15 -6.50 -10.67
C ALA A 446 19.23 -5.18 -9.86
N LYS A 447 19.77 -4.11 -10.46
CA LYS A 447 19.79 -2.78 -9.83
C LYS A 447 18.40 -2.27 -9.48
N ALA A 448 17.43 -2.43 -10.40
CA ALA A 448 16.05 -2.00 -10.15
C ALA A 448 15.40 -2.80 -9.00
N LEU A 449 15.71 -4.09 -8.85
CA LEU A 449 15.26 -4.90 -7.71
C LEU A 449 15.90 -4.45 -6.40
N ASP A 450 17.19 -4.10 -6.41
CA ASP A 450 17.88 -3.55 -5.25
C ASP A 450 17.29 -2.20 -4.82
N GLU A 451 17.05 -1.28 -5.77
CA GLU A 451 16.39 0.01 -5.54
C GLU A 451 14.96 -0.15 -4.99
N LEU A 452 14.21 -1.12 -5.50
CA LEU A 452 12.86 -1.44 -5.01
C LEU A 452 12.93 -2.00 -3.58
N SER A 453 13.91 -2.86 -3.28
CA SER A 453 14.12 -3.40 -1.94
C SER A 453 14.49 -2.31 -0.92
N PHE A 454 15.32 -1.35 -1.34
CA PHE A 454 15.70 -0.19 -0.52
C PHE A 454 14.50 0.72 -0.26
N SER A 455 13.72 1.02 -1.30
CA SER A 455 12.51 1.83 -1.20
C SER A 455 11.48 1.17 -0.27
N ARG A 456 11.32 -0.16 -0.36
CA ARG A 456 10.46 -0.93 0.56
C ARG A 456 10.92 -0.83 2.01
N ARG A 457 12.23 -0.94 2.29
CA ARG A 457 12.77 -0.76 3.66
C ARG A 457 12.49 0.65 4.18
N ARG A 458 12.72 1.68 3.36
CA ARG A 458 12.45 3.08 3.72
C ARG A 458 10.98 3.32 4.08
N VAL A 459 10.05 2.77 3.29
CA VAL A 459 8.60 2.85 3.61
C VAL A 459 8.27 2.12 4.90
N GLN A 460 8.86 0.94 5.14
CA GLN A 460 8.67 0.22 6.41
C GLN A 460 9.19 1.01 7.62
N GLU A 461 10.35 1.66 7.49
CA GLU A 461 10.90 2.55 8.52
C GLU A 461 9.98 3.76 8.78
N GLN A 462 9.45 4.39 7.73
CA GLN A 462 8.49 5.49 7.87
C GLN A 462 7.18 5.05 8.53
N VAL A 463 6.67 3.87 8.20
CA VAL A 463 5.48 3.30 8.87
C VAL A 463 5.77 3.03 10.35
N ALA A 464 6.95 2.50 10.68
CA ALA A 464 7.35 2.28 12.06
C ALA A 464 7.43 3.61 12.84
N GLN A 465 8.08 4.64 12.27
CA GLN A 465 8.16 5.98 12.85
C GLN A 465 6.77 6.60 13.06
N ARG A 466 5.88 6.47 12.08
CA ARG A 466 4.50 6.95 12.19
C ARG A 466 3.76 6.24 13.33
N CYS A 467 3.86 4.93 13.43
CA CYS A 467 3.25 4.17 14.52
C CYS A 467 3.82 4.56 15.90
N GLU A 468 5.11 4.89 15.99
CA GLU A 468 5.72 5.39 17.23
C GLU A 468 5.20 6.78 17.60
N LEU A 469 5.06 7.68 16.63
CA LEU A 469 4.48 9.01 16.84
C LEU A 469 2.99 8.93 17.23
N GLU A 470 2.21 8.07 16.57
CA GLU A 470 0.80 7.83 16.92
C GLU A 470 0.66 7.33 18.35
N ARG A 471 1.45 6.32 18.76
CA ARG A 471 1.48 5.84 20.16
C ARG A 471 1.90 6.94 21.14
N GLY A 472 2.92 7.73 20.80
CA GLY A 472 3.36 8.85 21.64
C GLY A 472 2.31 9.94 21.80
N MET A 473 1.51 10.20 20.76
CA MET A 473 0.40 11.14 20.82
C MET A 473 -0.76 10.58 21.65
N GLU A 474 -1.10 9.31 21.50
CA GLU A 474 -2.10 8.63 22.35
C GLU A 474 -1.71 8.66 23.82
N ASP A 475 -0.44 8.37 24.15
CA ASP A 475 0.04 8.40 25.53
C ASP A 475 -0.08 9.82 26.13
N ARG A 476 0.26 10.87 25.36
CA ARG A 476 0.06 12.27 25.79
C ARG A 476 -1.40 12.66 25.94
N VAL A 477 -2.30 12.07 25.15
CA VAL A 477 -3.75 12.29 25.29
C VAL A 477 -4.24 11.61 26.57
N ARG A 478 -3.84 10.36 26.83
CA ARG A 478 -4.18 9.64 28.06
C ARG A 478 -3.64 10.36 29.30
N GLU A 479 -2.41 10.85 29.26
CA GLU A 479 -1.82 11.65 30.34
C GLU A 479 -2.60 12.94 30.60
N ARG A 480 -3.02 13.66 29.54
CA ARG A 480 -3.85 14.86 29.69
C ARG A 480 -5.23 14.56 30.26
N ILE A 481 -5.87 13.46 29.85
CA ILE A 481 -7.13 13.01 30.42
C ILE A 481 -6.95 12.70 31.91
N HIS A 482 -5.89 11.98 32.28
CA HIS A 482 -5.58 11.66 33.67
C HIS A 482 -5.38 12.92 34.52
N ILE A 483 -4.59 13.90 34.05
CA ILE A 483 -4.37 15.18 34.75
C ILE A 483 -5.69 15.94 34.92
N GLN A 484 -6.55 15.93 33.90
CA GLN A 484 -7.88 16.56 33.98
C GLN A 484 -8.76 15.86 35.02
N GLU A 485 -8.80 14.53 35.01
CA GLU A 485 -9.53 13.71 35.98
C GLU A 485 -9.05 13.97 37.42
N GLU A 486 -7.74 14.01 37.65
CA GLU A 486 -7.16 14.37 38.95
C GLU A 486 -7.54 15.78 39.39
N SER A 487 -7.52 16.76 38.48
CA SER A 487 -7.93 18.14 38.82
C SER A 487 -9.42 18.25 39.15
N LEU A 488 -10.27 17.48 38.44
CA LEU A 488 -11.71 17.40 38.71
C LEU A 488 -11.97 16.72 40.04
N GLU A 489 -11.25 15.65 40.36
CA GLU A 489 -11.36 14.96 41.64
C GLU A 489 -10.90 15.86 42.80
N ALA A 490 -9.81 16.62 42.62
CA ALA A 490 -9.35 17.61 43.60
C ALA A 490 -10.38 18.73 43.83
N SER A 491 -10.95 19.30 42.75
CA SER A 491 -11.99 20.32 42.86
C SER A 491 -13.26 19.79 43.53
N LYS A 492 -13.63 18.55 43.24
CA LYS A 492 -14.77 17.88 43.90
C LYS A 492 -14.51 17.69 45.39
N LYS A 493 -13.32 17.22 45.78
CA LYS A 493 -12.92 17.10 47.20
C LYS A 493 -12.98 18.44 47.92
N GLN A 494 -12.46 19.50 47.31
CA GLN A 494 -12.53 20.85 47.87
C GLN A 494 -13.98 21.32 48.06
N PHE A 495 -14.86 21.09 47.08
CA PHE A 495 -16.28 21.44 47.19
C PHE A 495 -17.00 20.64 48.29
N ASP A 496 -16.69 19.34 48.42
CA ASP A 496 -17.24 18.49 49.48
C ASP A 496 -16.76 18.94 50.87
N GLU A 497 -15.51 19.35 51.01
CA GLU A 497 -14.95 19.94 52.24
C GLU A 497 -15.62 21.27 52.57
N GLU A 498 -15.74 22.19 51.61
CA GLU A 498 -16.43 23.48 51.79
C GLU A 498 -17.89 23.26 52.20
N LYS A 499 -18.59 22.33 51.56
CA LYS A 499 -19.95 21.92 51.93
C LYS A 499 -20.00 21.42 53.37
N LEU A 500 -19.09 20.54 53.77
CA LEU A 500 -19.01 20.04 55.15
C LEU A 500 -18.81 21.18 56.15
N THR A 501 -17.92 22.14 55.85
CA THR A 501 -17.67 23.30 56.72
C THR A 501 -18.88 24.24 56.83
N LEU A 502 -19.67 24.39 55.76
CA LEU A 502 -20.90 25.17 55.79
C LEU A 502 -21.99 24.45 56.58
N GLU A 503 -22.12 23.13 56.43
CA GLU A 503 -23.04 22.32 57.23
C GLU A 503 -22.71 22.37 58.72
N THR A 504 -21.42 22.32 59.11
CA THR A 504 -21.02 22.44 60.52
C THR A 504 -21.32 23.83 61.08
N LYS A 505 -20.98 24.90 60.35
CA LYS A 505 -21.33 26.29 60.74
C LYS A 505 -22.83 26.49 60.87
N TRP A 506 -23.61 25.89 59.97
CA TRP A 506 -25.08 25.96 60.04
C TRP A 506 -25.62 25.23 61.28
N ARG A 507 -25.15 24.01 61.56
CA ARG A 507 -25.51 23.26 62.78
C ARG A 507 -25.08 23.98 64.07
N GLU A 508 -23.96 24.70 64.06
CA GLU A 508 -23.53 25.53 65.19
C GLU A 508 -24.45 26.73 65.42
N LYS A 509 -24.82 27.45 64.35
CA LYS A 509 -25.81 28.54 64.40
C LYS A 509 -27.18 28.04 64.86
N GLU A 510 -27.59 26.87 64.41
CA GLU A 510 -28.83 26.24 64.85
C GLU A 510 -28.78 25.94 66.36
N ARG A 511 -27.68 25.36 66.85
CA ARG A 511 -27.47 25.12 68.29
C ARG A 511 -27.45 26.41 69.11
N SER A 512 -26.78 27.47 68.64
CA SER A 512 -26.77 28.76 69.35
C SER A 512 -28.16 29.39 69.38
N TYR A 513 -28.90 29.34 68.28
CA TYR A 513 -30.28 29.83 68.22
C TYR A 513 -31.22 29.07 69.17
N GLN A 514 -31.09 27.74 69.25
CA GLN A 514 -31.83 26.93 70.23
C GLN A 514 -31.47 27.32 71.67
N GLN A 515 -30.19 27.58 71.95
CA GLN A 515 -29.73 28.03 73.26
C GLN A 515 -30.29 29.42 73.61
N ASP A 516 -30.29 30.36 72.66
CA ASP A 516 -30.86 31.70 72.83
C ASP A 516 -32.38 31.66 73.05
N LEU A 517 -33.08 30.76 72.36
CA LEU A 517 -34.51 30.49 72.58
C LEU A 517 -34.77 29.97 74.00
N LEU A 518 -33.96 29.03 74.49
CA LEU A 518 -34.07 28.53 75.87
C LEU A 518 -33.76 29.62 76.90
N GLN A 519 -32.74 30.45 76.67
CA GLN A 519 -32.46 31.60 77.54
C GLN A 519 -33.59 32.62 77.54
N SER A 520 -34.17 32.90 76.37
CA SER A 520 -35.29 33.83 76.22
C SER A 520 -36.53 33.30 76.95
N ARG A 521 -36.82 32.00 76.83
CA ARG A 521 -37.87 31.33 77.61
C ARG A 521 -37.61 31.41 79.11
N GLY A 522 -36.39 31.14 79.55
CA GLY A 522 -36.02 31.28 80.97
C GLY A 522 -36.15 32.71 81.48
N ARG A 523 -35.82 33.73 80.66
CA ARG A 523 -36.03 35.15 81.01
C ARG A 523 -37.52 35.50 81.09
N THR A 524 -38.34 35.03 80.15
CA THR A 524 -39.79 35.26 80.20
C THR A 524 -40.42 34.56 81.39
N GLU A 525 -40.01 33.33 81.70
CA GLU A 525 -40.47 32.59 82.89
C GLU A 525 -40.07 33.33 84.19
N ALA A 526 -38.83 33.83 84.29
CA ALA A 526 -38.40 34.62 85.45
C ALA A 526 -39.17 35.96 85.58
N GLN A 527 -39.45 36.63 84.46
CA GLN A 527 -40.30 37.82 84.43
C GLN A 527 -41.73 37.51 84.84
N ASP A 528 -42.29 36.39 84.37
CA ASP A 528 -43.62 35.93 84.74
C ASP A 528 -43.69 35.58 86.23
N GLU A 529 -42.65 34.93 86.80
CA GLU A 529 -42.54 34.69 88.25
C GLU A 529 -42.47 35.99 89.06
N GLU A 530 -41.73 37.01 88.58
CA GLU A 530 -41.67 38.34 89.21
C GLU A 530 -43.03 39.04 89.14
N ILE A 531 -43.69 39.03 87.98
CA ILE A 531 -45.04 39.56 87.79
C ILE A 531 -46.02 38.83 88.70
N GLU A 532 -45.97 37.51 88.79
CA GLU A 532 -46.79 36.74 89.71
C GLU A 532 -46.49 37.05 91.17
N GLY A 533 -45.23 37.27 91.53
CA GLY A 533 -44.80 37.72 92.85
C GLY A 533 -45.30 39.13 93.19
N LEU A 534 -45.27 40.06 92.23
CA LEU A 534 -45.87 41.40 92.34
C LEU A 534 -47.40 41.29 92.46
N ARG A 535 -48.06 40.49 91.63
CA ARG A 535 -49.50 40.23 91.72
C ARG A 535 -49.89 39.59 93.05
N ARG A 536 -49.06 38.71 93.61
CA ARG A 536 -49.25 38.16 94.97
C ARG A 536 -49.14 39.27 96.02
N ARG A 537 -48.10 40.11 95.97
CA ARG A 537 -47.94 41.27 96.87
C ARG A 537 -49.10 42.26 96.79
N VAL A 538 -49.53 42.63 95.57
CA VAL A 538 -50.68 43.51 95.36
C VAL A 538 -51.97 42.89 95.89
N ARG A 539 -52.21 41.59 95.67
CA ARG A 539 -53.35 40.89 96.26
C ARG A 539 -53.28 40.87 97.79
N SER A 540 -52.10 40.67 98.37
CA SER A 540 -51.91 40.74 99.82
C SER A 540 -52.14 42.16 100.37
N LEU A 541 -51.69 43.20 99.67
CA LEU A 541 -51.92 44.60 100.05
C LEU A 541 -53.39 45.00 99.90
N LEU A 542 -54.07 44.56 98.84
CA LEU A 542 -55.51 44.77 98.66
C LEU A 542 -56.31 44.01 99.72
N ALA A 543 -55.94 42.78 100.06
CA ALA A 543 -56.55 42.03 101.16
C ALA A 543 -56.31 42.71 102.52
N ALA A 544 -55.12 43.32 102.73
CA ALA A 544 -54.83 44.13 103.91
C ALA A 544 -55.60 45.46 103.93
N ALA A 545 -55.78 46.10 102.78
CA ALA A 545 -56.58 47.33 102.64
C ALA A 545 -58.09 47.09 102.77
N GLN A 546 -58.57 45.88 102.44
CA GLN A 546 -59.97 45.46 102.67
C GLN A 546 -60.23 45.01 104.12
N ALA A 547 -59.19 44.89 104.95
CA ALA A 547 -59.31 44.51 106.37
C ALA A 547 -59.42 45.73 107.33
N GLU A 548 -59.39 46.97 106.84
CA GLU A 548 -59.78 48.16 107.61
C GLU A 548 -61.05 48.80 107.02
N PRO A 549 -62.15 48.92 107.80
CA PRO A 549 -63.38 49.54 107.33
C PRO A 549 -63.42 51.01 107.76
N THR A 550 -63.40 51.96 106.83
CA THR A 550 -63.97 53.28 107.11
C THR A 550 -64.54 53.91 105.85
N GLU A 551 -65.83 54.22 105.96
CA GLU A 551 -66.72 54.95 105.06
C GLU A 551 -66.14 56.28 104.58
N ALA A 552 -66.38 56.65 103.31
CA ALA A 552 -67.14 57.86 102.94
C ALA A 552 -67.03 58.23 101.45
N SER A 553 -68.19 58.57 100.89
CA SER A 553 -68.48 59.63 99.90
C SER A 553 -68.04 59.51 98.43
N LEU A 554 -69.07 59.46 97.57
CA LEU A 554 -69.22 60.03 96.21
C LEU A 554 -68.57 61.44 96.05
N PRO A 555 -68.17 61.90 94.82
CA PRO A 555 -69.11 62.19 93.72
C PRO A 555 -68.60 62.11 92.25
N ASP A 556 -69.55 62.16 91.30
CA ASP A 556 -69.43 62.57 89.87
C ASP A 556 -69.10 64.10 89.78
N PRO A 557 -68.71 64.79 88.66
CA PRO A 557 -68.84 64.48 87.23
C PRO A 557 -67.69 65.01 86.28
N THR A 558 -67.98 65.08 84.97
CA THR A 558 -67.48 65.98 83.89
C THR A 558 -66.27 65.64 82.98
N GLU A 559 -66.58 65.59 81.67
CA GLU A 559 -65.88 66.11 80.47
C GLU A 559 -64.35 66.30 80.48
N SER A 560 -63.64 65.65 79.53
CA SER A 560 -62.64 66.36 78.70
C SER A 560 -62.15 65.57 77.48
N ALA A 561 -61.61 66.33 76.52
CA ALA A 561 -61.30 66.04 75.14
C ALA A 561 -60.15 65.04 74.84
N VAL A 562 -60.30 64.32 73.71
CA VAL A 562 -59.36 64.11 72.57
C VAL A 562 -57.94 64.73 72.75
N PRO A 563 -56.82 64.00 72.52
CA PRO A 563 -56.30 63.89 71.14
C PRO A 563 -55.68 62.57 70.69
N LYS A 564 -55.78 62.36 69.37
CA LYS A 564 -55.03 61.44 68.52
C LYS A 564 -53.53 61.41 68.86
N GLN A 565 -52.96 60.21 69.01
CA GLN A 565 -51.55 59.96 68.69
C GLN A 565 -51.36 58.53 68.14
N GLN A 566 -51.16 58.50 66.83
CA GLN A 566 -50.37 57.59 65.99
C GLN A 566 -49.96 56.22 66.57
N LEU A 567 -50.60 55.17 66.04
CA LEU A 567 -50.04 53.83 65.90
C LEU A 567 -48.90 53.86 64.87
N PRO A 568 -47.70 53.31 65.15
CA PRO A 568 -46.78 52.93 64.10
C PRO A 568 -47.34 51.71 63.39
N VAL A 569 -47.61 51.90 62.10
CA VAL A 569 -47.95 50.87 61.12
C VAL A 569 -46.93 49.73 61.19
N LEU A 570 -47.41 48.54 61.53
CA LEU A 570 -46.71 47.29 61.27
C LEU A 570 -46.63 47.16 59.74
N ILE A 571 -45.48 47.48 59.16
CA ILE A 571 -45.19 47.15 57.76
C ILE A 571 -44.80 45.68 57.74
N ASP A 572 -45.82 44.84 57.55
CA ASP A 572 -45.68 43.47 57.04
C ASP A 572 -45.28 43.58 55.56
N SER A 573 -43.97 43.52 55.30
CA SER A 573 -43.43 43.35 53.94
C SER A 573 -43.18 41.87 53.69
N SER A 574 -44.27 41.16 53.43
CA SER A 574 -44.26 39.92 52.67
C SER A 574 -44.04 40.25 51.18
N PRO A 575 -42.98 39.77 50.50
CA PRO A 575 -42.92 39.81 49.04
C PRO A 575 -43.80 38.71 48.43
N PRO A 576 -44.40 38.94 47.25
CA PRO A 576 -45.37 38.04 46.64
C PRO A 576 -44.68 36.78 46.07
N LEU A 577 -45.29 35.63 46.36
CA LEU A 577 -45.10 34.39 45.62
C LEU A 577 -45.61 34.58 44.20
N ASP A 578 -44.68 34.84 43.27
CA ASP A 578 -44.94 34.69 41.85
C ASP A 578 -44.76 33.22 41.47
N ALA A 579 -45.86 32.61 41.06
CA ALA A 579 -45.95 31.22 40.67
C ALA A 579 -45.29 31.04 39.29
N ALA A 580 -44.04 30.59 39.27
CA ALA A 580 -43.44 30.03 38.07
C ALA A 580 -44.00 28.62 37.80
N PRO A 581 -44.44 28.31 36.58
CA PRO A 581 -45.02 27.02 36.23
C PRO A 581 -43.94 25.95 36.16
N MET A 582 -44.24 24.80 36.77
CA MET A 582 -43.53 23.54 36.61
C MET A 582 -43.35 23.16 35.14
N PRO A 583 -42.17 22.67 34.71
CA PRO A 583 -42.06 22.02 33.42
C PRO A 583 -42.70 20.63 33.51
N GLU A 584 -43.67 20.47 32.62
CA GLU A 584 -44.45 19.29 32.31
C GLU A 584 -43.55 18.10 31.95
N VAL A 585 -43.83 16.97 32.60
CA VAL A 585 -43.24 15.66 32.33
C VAL A 585 -43.71 15.21 30.93
N ALA A 586 -42.91 15.51 29.92
CA ALA A 586 -43.07 14.99 28.57
C ALA A 586 -42.52 13.54 28.50
N GLN A 587 -43.44 12.62 28.74
CA GLN A 587 -43.69 11.39 27.98
C GLN A 587 -42.50 10.80 27.18
N SER A 588 -42.01 9.66 27.68
CA SER A 588 -41.27 8.66 26.93
C SER A 588 -42.09 8.15 25.73
N PRO A 589 -41.54 8.09 24.50
CA PRO A 589 -42.09 7.22 23.47
C PRO A 589 -41.44 5.85 23.56
N GLN A 590 -42.28 4.84 23.84
CA GLN A 590 -42.01 3.46 23.50
C GLN A 590 -41.83 3.34 21.98
N LEU A 591 -40.67 2.85 21.55
CA LEU A 591 -40.45 2.17 20.27
C LEU A 591 -39.70 0.90 20.67
N GLY A 592 -40.30 -0.29 20.60
CA GLY A 592 -40.95 -0.83 19.41
C GLY A 592 -39.94 -1.73 18.71
N SER A 593 -39.51 -2.80 19.41
CA SER A 593 -38.62 -3.82 18.89
C SER A 593 -39.48 -4.84 18.12
N GLU A 594 -39.74 -4.57 16.84
CA GLU A 594 -40.26 -5.58 15.92
C GLU A 594 -39.25 -5.87 14.80
N LEU A 595 -38.89 -7.15 14.76
CA LEU A 595 -38.16 -7.83 13.70
C LEU A 595 -38.90 -7.69 12.37
N GLY A 596 -38.16 -7.35 11.32
CA GLY A 596 -38.63 -7.42 9.94
C GLY A 596 -37.47 -7.63 8.98
N GLU A 597 -37.12 -8.88 8.72
CA GLU A 597 -36.42 -9.30 7.50
C GLU A 597 -37.22 -8.85 6.28
N VAL A 598 -36.63 -8.01 5.39
CA VAL A 598 -36.93 -8.06 3.96
C VAL A 598 -35.67 -7.74 3.16
N THR A 599 -35.40 -8.67 2.26
CA THR A 599 -34.41 -8.72 1.20
C THR A 599 -34.63 -7.67 0.11
N GLY A 600 -33.54 -7.14 -0.44
CA GLY A 600 -33.41 -6.94 -1.89
C GLY A 600 -33.43 -5.51 -2.46
N SER A 601 -32.36 -5.24 -3.21
CA SER A 601 -32.31 -4.49 -4.48
C SER A 601 -31.69 -3.08 -4.48
N PRO A 602 -30.70 -2.82 -5.35
CA PRO A 602 -30.00 -1.54 -5.43
C PRO A 602 -30.69 -0.58 -6.41
N CYS A 603 -30.72 0.71 -6.08
CA CYS A 603 -31.20 1.76 -6.99
C CYS A 603 -30.21 2.93 -7.01
N SER A 604 -29.56 3.08 -8.16
CA SER A 604 -29.00 4.28 -8.80
C SER A 604 -28.73 5.52 -7.94
N GLU A 605 -27.44 5.80 -7.70
CA GLU A 605 -26.94 7.13 -7.33
C GLU A 605 -27.17 8.12 -8.48
N GLN A 606 -28.11 9.04 -8.29
CA GLN A 606 -28.17 10.28 -9.05
C GLN A 606 -27.14 11.26 -8.49
N VAL A 607 -26.28 11.71 -9.40
CA VAL A 607 -25.37 12.84 -9.27
C VAL A 607 -26.17 14.09 -8.87
N VAL A 608 -26.01 14.52 -7.62
CA VAL A 608 -26.42 15.86 -7.17
C VAL A 608 -25.21 16.78 -7.30
N GLU A 609 -25.20 17.56 -8.38
CA GLU A 609 -24.29 18.69 -8.58
C GLU A 609 -24.42 19.69 -7.43
N ARG A 610 -23.31 19.92 -6.74
CA ARG A 610 -23.13 20.97 -5.74
C ARG A 610 -22.80 22.28 -6.48
N PRO A 611 -23.62 23.34 -6.40
CA PRO A 611 -23.29 24.60 -7.07
C PRO A 611 -22.19 25.34 -6.29
N ALA A 612 -21.27 25.94 -7.04
CA ALA A 612 -20.18 26.77 -6.55
C ALA A 612 -20.71 28.04 -5.84
N PRO A 613 -19.97 28.61 -4.87
CA PRO A 613 -20.37 29.86 -4.24
C PRO A 613 -20.00 31.05 -5.14
N THR A 614 -21.01 31.76 -5.62
CA THR A 614 -20.85 33.13 -6.13
C THR A 614 -20.58 34.10 -4.98
N PRO A 615 -19.60 35.00 -5.11
CA PRO A 615 -19.48 36.16 -4.23
C PRO A 615 -20.49 37.22 -4.67
N ASP A 616 -20.85 38.09 -3.72
CA ASP A 616 -21.51 39.39 -3.94
C ASP A 616 -23.07 39.37 -3.93
N LEU A 617 -23.64 39.81 -2.80
CA LEU A 617 -24.64 40.90 -2.72
C LEU A 617 -25.23 41.03 -1.29
N ALA A 618 -25.15 42.27 -0.78
CA ALA A 618 -26.04 42.91 0.22
C ALA A 618 -26.24 42.17 1.56
N GLN A 619 -25.60 42.58 2.67
CA GLN A 619 -25.78 43.86 3.36
C GLN A 619 -27.25 44.29 3.54
N GLU A 620 -28.07 43.43 4.15
CA GLU A 620 -29.22 43.88 4.95
C GLU A 620 -29.30 43.03 6.23
N VAL A 621 -28.54 43.41 7.25
CA VAL A 621 -28.85 43.03 8.63
C VAL A 621 -29.14 44.32 9.37
N SER A 622 -30.41 44.44 9.73
CA SER A 622 -31.01 45.48 10.55
C SER A 622 -30.11 45.92 11.70
N GLU A 623 -29.55 47.12 11.58
CA GLU A 623 -29.11 47.91 12.72
C GLU A 623 -30.37 48.43 13.45
N SER A 624 -30.95 47.59 14.31
CA SER A 624 -31.70 48.08 15.45
C SER A 624 -30.69 48.64 16.46
N SER A 625 -30.25 49.87 16.20
CA SER A 625 -29.48 50.71 17.12
C SER A 625 -30.40 51.12 18.28
N GLU A 626 -30.53 50.22 19.25
CA GLU A 626 -31.12 50.53 20.54
C GLU A 626 -30.07 51.33 21.34
N VAL A 627 -30.27 52.64 21.37
CA VAL A 627 -29.44 53.60 22.09
C VAL A 627 -29.41 53.20 23.58
N PRO A 628 -28.23 52.95 24.18
CA PRO A 628 -28.17 52.60 25.59
C PRO A 628 -28.58 53.81 26.45
N PRO A 629 -29.26 53.58 27.59
CA PRO A 629 -29.73 54.66 28.46
C PRO A 629 -28.54 55.53 28.94
N PRO A 630 -28.67 56.86 28.93
CA PRO A 630 -27.61 57.77 29.34
C PRO A 630 -27.49 57.74 30.87
N GLY A 631 -26.56 56.94 31.38
CA GLY A 631 -26.32 56.88 32.84
C GLY A 631 -25.04 56.18 33.27
N PHE A 632 -24.38 55.41 32.41
CA PHE A 632 -23.16 54.71 32.77
C PHE A 632 -21.93 55.42 32.19
N SER A 633 -21.10 55.96 33.09
CA SER A 633 -19.81 56.55 32.74
C SER A 633 -18.93 55.49 32.03
N PRO A 634 -18.35 55.80 30.84
CA PRO A 634 -17.50 54.90 30.08
C PRO A 634 -16.15 54.55 30.75
N GLN A 635 -15.92 54.99 32.00
CA GLN A 635 -14.76 54.63 32.83
C GLN A 635 -15.04 53.53 33.85
N SER A 636 -16.22 52.90 33.81
CA SER A 636 -16.54 51.75 34.65
C SER A 636 -15.72 50.53 34.22
N VAL A 637 -14.85 50.03 35.11
CA VAL A 637 -14.04 48.81 34.94
C VAL A 637 -14.90 47.62 34.46
N VAL A 638 -16.14 47.53 34.95
CA VAL A 638 -17.11 46.47 34.60
C VAL A 638 -17.45 46.47 33.10
N TRP A 639 -17.53 47.64 32.47
CA TRP A 639 -17.83 47.74 31.04
C TRP A 639 -16.64 47.29 30.19
N HIS A 640 -15.42 47.63 30.63
CA HIS A 640 -14.20 47.17 29.97
C HIS A 640 -14.03 45.65 30.07
N ASP A 641 -14.31 45.08 31.24
CA ASP A 641 -14.30 43.63 31.48
C ASP A 641 -15.34 42.91 30.63
N LEU A 642 -16.56 43.47 30.51
CA LEU A 642 -17.60 42.91 29.64
C LEU A 642 -17.20 42.94 28.17
N THR A 643 -16.57 44.03 27.69
CA THR A 643 -16.07 44.09 26.31
C THR A 643 -14.92 43.12 26.07
N ASN A 644 -14.02 42.94 27.03
CA ASN A 644 -12.93 41.96 26.94
C ASN A 644 -13.47 40.52 26.96
N ALA A 645 -14.44 40.22 27.81
CA ALA A 645 -15.10 38.92 27.83
C ALA A 645 -15.81 38.63 26.50
N ARG A 646 -16.53 39.60 25.92
CA ARG A 646 -17.15 39.46 24.59
C ARG A 646 -16.11 39.26 23.48
N ALA A 647 -14.97 39.95 23.54
CA ALA A 647 -13.88 39.76 22.60
C ALA A 647 -13.25 38.37 22.73
N GLN A 648 -13.04 37.89 23.96
CA GLN A 648 -12.55 36.54 24.23
C GLN A 648 -13.52 35.47 23.74
N VAL A 649 -14.83 35.64 23.96
CA VAL A 649 -15.85 34.70 23.46
C VAL A 649 -15.82 34.63 21.93
N ARG A 650 -15.77 35.78 21.24
CA ARG A 650 -15.64 35.80 19.77
C ARG A 650 -14.34 35.14 19.29
N GLN A 651 -13.23 35.35 20.00
CA GLN A 651 -11.96 34.72 19.66
C GLN A 651 -12.02 33.20 19.85
N LEU A 652 -12.66 32.74 20.94
CA LEU A 652 -12.87 31.33 21.21
C LEU A 652 -13.78 30.68 20.16
N GLU A 653 -14.85 31.36 19.74
CA GLU A 653 -15.73 30.91 18.64
C GLU A 653 -14.95 30.74 17.33
N VAL A 654 -14.11 31.72 16.97
CA VAL A 654 -13.25 31.63 15.78
C VAL A 654 -12.26 30.46 15.87
N THR A 655 -11.65 30.24 17.04
CA THR A 655 -10.75 29.08 17.23
C THR A 655 -11.50 27.75 17.20
N LEU A 656 -12.71 27.68 17.74
CA LEU A 656 -13.55 26.49 17.72
C LEU A 656 -13.94 26.13 16.28
N ASP A 657 -14.31 27.11 15.47
CA ASP A 657 -14.64 26.91 14.06
C ASP A 657 -13.40 26.51 13.24
N ALA A 658 -12.23 27.06 13.55
CA ALA A 658 -10.98 26.63 12.92
C ALA A 658 -10.64 25.17 13.27
N GLU A 659 -10.81 24.76 14.52
CA GLU A 659 -10.60 23.36 14.94
C GLU A 659 -11.64 22.42 14.33
N ARG A 660 -12.91 22.83 14.21
CA ARG A 660 -13.94 22.06 13.50
C ARG A 660 -13.57 21.83 12.03
N ARG A 661 -13.09 22.86 11.33
CA ARG A 661 -12.61 22.72 9.94
C ARG A 661 -11.42 21.78 9.83
N LYS A 662 -10.42 21.91 10.72
CA LYS A 662 -9.27 20.98 10.76
C LYS A 662 -9.73 19.53 11.00
N HIS A 663 -10.71 19.33 11.89
CA HIS A 663 -11.25 18.01 12.17
C HIS A 663 -12.02 17.43 10.97
N GLU A 664 -12.78 18.26 10.24
CA GLU A 664 -13.44 17.86 8.99
C GLU A 664 -12.43 17.49 7.90
N GLU A 665 -11.36 18.27 7.73
CA GLU A 665 -10.26 17.98 6.80
C GLU A 665 -9.53 16.68 7.17
N ALA A 666 -9.22 16.47 8.45
CA ALA A 666 -8.62 15.24 8.93
C ALA A 666 -9.53 14.02 8.70
N ARG A 667 -10.84 14.18 8.93
CA ARG A 667 -11.83 13.14 8.66
C ARG A 667 -11.94 12.81 7.18
N ALA A 668 -11.96 13.82 6.31
CA ALA A 668 -11.94 13.64 4.86
C ALA A 668 -10.66 12.93 4.38
N SER A 669 -9.51 13.27 4.95
CA SER A 669 -8.24 12.59 4.67
C SER A 669 -8.25 11.12 5.14
N CYS A 670 -8.81 10.83 6.31
CA CYS A 670 -8.97 9.46 6.80
C CYS A 670 -9.92 8.64 5.92
N GLU A 671 -11.02 9.23 5.45
CA GLU A 671 -11.96 8.58 4.53
C GLU A 671 -11.31 8.28 3.16
N ALA A 672 -10.51 9.21 2.63
CA ALA A 672 -9.72 9.02 1.41
C ALA A 672 -8.67 7.91 1.57
N LEU A 673 -7.94 7.87 2.68
CA LEU A 673 -7.01 6.76 2.96
C LEU A 673 -7.74 5.42 3.11
N ALA A 674 -8.95 5.42 3.68
CA ALA A 674 -9.76 4.21 3.79
C ALA A 674 -10.31 3.72 2.42
N THR A 675 -10.54 4.61 1.46
CA THR A 675 -10.84 4.22 0.07
C THR A 675 -9.60 3.60 -0.60
N ASP A 676 -8.43 4.21 -0.46
CA ASP A 676 -7.19 3.72 -1.08
C ASP A 676 -6.79 2.34 -0.54
N VAL A 677 -6.94 2.11 0.77
CA VAL A 677 -6.68 0.79 1.38
C VAL A 677 -7.65 -0.27 0.86
N ARG A 678 -8.92 0.09 0.60
CA ARG A 678 -9.90 -0.84 0.01
C ARG A 678 -9.56 -1.16 -1.45
N GLU A 679 -9.16 -0.16 -2.23
CA GLU A 679 -8.76 -0.36 -3.63
C GLU A 679 -7.49 -1.23 -3.73
N MET A 680 -6.49 -0.96 -2.89
CA MET A 680 -5.27 -1.77 -2.84
C MET A 680 -5.58 -3.23 -2.45
N LYS A 681 -6.47 -3.47 -1.48
CA LYS A 681 -6.93 -4.83 -1.13
C LYS A 681 -7.62 -5.51 -2.31
N LEU A 682 -8.46 -4.79 -3.06
CA LEU A 682 -9.10 -5.32 -4.27
C LEU A 682 -8.07 -5.67 -5.35
N GLN A 683 -7.09 -4.80 -5.60
CA GLN A 683 -6.00 -5.08 -6.54
C GLN A 683 -5.18 -6.30 -6.11
N GLN A 684 -4.88 -6.45 -4.82
CA GLN A 684 -4.16 -7.61 -4.29
C GLN A 684 -4.98 -8.89 -4.46
N GLN A 685 -6.29 -8.84 -4.24
CA GLN A 685 -7.20 -9.96 -4.46
C GLN A 685 -7.27 -10.33 -5.95
N LEU A 686 -7.33 -9.36 -6.85
CA LEU A 686 -7.28 -9.60 -8.30
C LEU A 686 -5.95 -10.23 -8.74
N GLN A 687 -4.82 -9.79 -8.17
CA GLN A 687 -3.52 -10.43 -8.43
C GLN A 687 -3.46 -11.87 -7.92
N GLY A 688 -4.02 -12.14 -6.73
CA GLY A 688 -4.16 -13.50 -6.20
C GLY A 688 -5.00 -14.39 -7.11
N ASN A 689 -6.14 -13.88 -7.58
CA ASN A 689 -7.01 -14.58 -8.52
C ASN A 689 -6.32 -14.83 -9.87
N MET A 690 -5.54 -13.87 -10.39
CA MET A 690 -4.77 -14.06 -11.63
C MET A 690 -3.66 -15.11 -11.47
N ALA A 691 -2.98 -15.15 -10.32
CA ALA A 691 -1.97 -16.17 -10.04
C ALA A 691 -2.61 -17.57 -9.99
N GLN A 692 -3.77 -17.70 -9.36
CA GLN A 692 -4.53 -18.94 -9.31
C GLN A 692 -5.06 -19.36 -10.69
N GLN A 693 -5.53 -18.41 -11.51
CA GLN A 693 -5.93 -18.67 -12.90
C GLN A 693 -4.75 -19.17 -13.74
N ARG A 694 -3.57 -18.55 -13.64
CA ARG A 694 -2.35 -19.00 -14.34
C ARG A 694 -1.93 -20.41 -13.90
N GLN A 695 -2.01 -20.70 -12.60
CA GLN A 695 -1.72 -22.05 -12.09
C GLN A 695 -2.72 -23.07 -12.64
N MET A 696 -4.01 -22.74 -12.68
CA MET A 696 -5.04 -23.59 -13.28
C MET A 696 -4.83 -23.79 -14.78
N GLU A 697 -4.45 -22.75 -15.53
CA GLU A 697 -4.10 -22.87 -16.95
C GLU A 697 -2.87 -23.75 -17.17
N TYR A 698 -1.84 -23.61 -16.33
CA TYR A 698 -0.67 -24.49 -16.38
C TYR A 698 -1.08 -25.96 -16.15
N ILE A 699 -1.86 -26.24 -15.12
CA ILE A 699 -2.37 -27.59 -14.84
C ILE A 699 -3.22 -28.11 -16.00
N ARG A 700 -4.10 -27.29 -16.58
CA ARG A 700 -4.86 -27.64 -17.79
C ARG A 700 -3.94 -27.96 -18.96
N ASN A 701 -2.89 -27.19 -19.21
CA ASN A 701 -1.96 -27.45 -20.31
C ASN A 701 -1.18 -28.76 -20.12
N VAL A 702 -0.71 -29.04 -18.89
CA VAL A 702 -0.05 -30.30 -18.55
C VAL A 702 -1.03 -31.48 -18.74
N PHE A 703 -2.25 -31.35 -18.21
CA PHE A 703 -3.27 -32.39 -18.36
C PHE A 703 -3.67 -32.62 -19.81
N ARG A 704 -3.82 -31.54 -20.61
CA ARG A 704 -4.08 -31.60 -22.06
C ARG A 704 -3.00 -32.43 -22.77
N LYS A 705 -1.73 -32.11 -22.53
CA LYS A 705 -0.59 -32.85 -23.12
C LYS A 705 -0.58 -34.31 -22.69
N PHE A 706 -0.88 -34.58 -21.42
CA PHE A 706 -0.97 -35.94 -20.91
C PHE A 706 -2.08 -36.74 -21.60
N VAL A 707 -3.29 -36.18 -21.73
CA VAL A 707 -4.43 -36.81 -22.39
C VAL A 707 -4.20 -36.98 -23.91
N GLU A 708 -3.60 -36.01 -24.59
CA GLU A 708 -3.26 -36.11 -26.03
C GLU A 708 -2.21 -37.22 -26.32
N ASN A 709 -1.35 -37.52 -25.36
CA ASN A 709 -0.32 -38.54 -25.47
C ASN A 709 -0.77 -39.93 -24.99
N MET A 710 -1.84 -40.00 -24.22
CA MET A 710 -2.37 -41.27 -23.74
C MET A 710 -3.05 -42.04 -24.89
N PRO A 711 -2.68 -43.31 -25.16
CA PRO A 711 -3.32 -44.11 -26.19
C PRO A 711 -4.82 -44.24 -25.94
N ALA A 712 -5.61 -44.37 -27.01
CA ALA A 712 -7.05 -44.59 -26.89
C ALA A 712 -7.28 -45.90 -26.11
N GLY A 713 -7.82 -45.79 -24.90
CA GLY A 713 -7.87 -46.88 -23.92
C GLY A 713 -9.26 -47.52 -23.84
N SER A 714 -9.47 -48.32 -22.80
CA SER A 714 -10.79 -48.89 -22.50
C SER A 714 -11.85 -47.80 -22.31
N VAL A 715 -13.12 -48.14 -22.50
CA VAL A 715 -14.27 -47.22 -22.31
C VAL A 715 -14.26 -46.53 -20.94
N GLU A 716 -13.75 -47.22 -19.91
CA GLU A 716 -13.61 -46.68 -18.55
C GLU A 716 -12.59 -45.55 -18.48
N SER A 717 -11.48 -45.65 -19.21
CA SER A 717 -10.45 -44.60 -19.29
C SER A 717 -10.98 -43.33 -19.98
N GLU A 718 -11.82 -43.48 -21.01
CA GLU A 718 -12.46 -42.35 -21.71
C GLU A 718 -13.50 -41.63 -20.86
N GLN A 719 -14.24 -42.37 -20.02
CA GLN A 719 -15.15 -41.79 -19.04
C GLN A 719 -14.38 -41.01 -17.97
N LEU A 720 -13.29 -41.56 -17.45
CA LEU A 720 -12.45 -40.91 -16.45
C LEU A 720 -11.83 -39.62 -16.98
N ILE A 721 -11.36 -39.61 -18.23
CA ILE A 721 -10.83 -38.40 -18.88
C ILE A 721 -11.89 -37.30 -18.95
N SER A 722 -13.14 -37.66 -19.29
CA SER A 722 -14.24 -36.69 -19.36
C SER A 722 -14.57 -36.08 -17.98
N VAL A 723 -14.51 -36.89 -16.91
CA VAL A 723 -14.69 -36.42 -15.52
C VAL A 723 -13.53 -35.50 -15.09
N LEU A 724 -12.29 -35.87 -15.41
CA LEU A 724 -11.11 -35.07 -15.08
C LEU A 724 -11.09 -33.73 -15.84
N MET A 725 -11.50 -33.73 -17.12
CA MET A 725 -11.66 -32.49 -17.88
C MET A 725 -12.72 -31.56 -17.27
N ALA A 726 -13.83 -32.11 -16.77
CA ALA A 726 -14.84 -31.34 -16.04
C ALA A 726 -14.31 -30.82 -14.70
N PHE A 727 -13.55 -31.63 -13.96
CA PHE A 727 -12.92 -31.25 -12.69
C PHE A 727 -11.93 -30.08 -12.86
N PHE A 728 -11.09 -30.12 -13.90
CA PHE A 728 -10.19 -29.00 -14.23
C PHE A 728 -10.89 -27.83 -14.95
N GLN A 729 -12.22 -27.90 -15.10
CA GLN A 729 -13.05 -26.87 -15.73
C GLN A 729 -12.56 -26.51 -17.14
N PHE A 730 -12.28 -27.51 -17.97
CA PHE A 730 -11.98 -27.25 -19.38
C PHE A 730 -13.19 -26.63 -20.09
N PRO A 731 -12.98 -25.64 -20.98
CA PRO A 731 -14.03 -25.18 -21.87
C PRO A 731 -14.59 -26.34 -22.69
N GLN A 732 -15.91 -26.43 -22.86
CA GLN A 732 -16.54 -27.51 -23.63
C GLN A 732 -16.01 -27.61 -25.07
N THR A 733 -15.57 -26.49 -25.64
CA THR A 733 -14.94 -26.43 -26.96
C THR A 733 -13.59 -27.16 -26.99
N GLU A 734 -12.74 -26.96 -25.98
CA GLU A 734 -11.47 -27.67 -25.85
C GLU A 734 -11.69 -29.15 -25.54
N ALA A 735 -12.64 -29.49 -24.66
CA ALA A 735 -12.98 -30.89 -24.38
C ALA A 735 -13.36 -31.65 -25.65
N LYS A 736 -14.22 -31.07 -26.48
CA LYS A 736 -14.59 -31.66 -27.79
C LYS A 736 -13.39 -31.78 -28.74
N ALA A 737 -12.50 -30.79 -28.76
CA ALA A 737 -11.31 -30.82 -29.61
C ALA A 737 -10.33 -31.93 -29.19
N ILE A 738 -10.10 -32.13 -27.89
CA ILE A 738 -9.24 -33.20 -27.39
C ILE A 738 -9.83 -34.57 -27.70
N HIS A 739 -11.13 -34.79 -27.46
CA HIS A 739 -11.81 -36.04 -27.83
C HIS A 739 -11.74 -36.30 -29.34
N GLY A 740 -11.94 -35.28 -30.18
CA GLY A 740 -11.81 -35.40 -31.64
C GLY A 740 -10.40 -35.78 -32.10
N LYS A 741 -9.36 -35.19 -31.50
CA LYS A 741 -7.95 -35.54 -31.77
C LYS A 741 -7.63 -36.98 -31.36
N ARG A 742 -8.18 -37.47 -30.24
CA ARG A 742 -7.94 -38.86 -29.80
C ARG A 742 -8.68 -39.88 -30.66
N GLN A 743 -9.91 -39.60 -31.07
CA GLN A 743 -10.66 -40.47 -32.00
C GLN A 743 -9.98 -40.55 -33.37
N THR A 744 -9.45 -39.45 -33.88
CA THR A 744 -8.67 -39.47 -35.14
C THR A 744 -7.38 -40.25 -34.96
N LYS A 745 -6.60 -40.04 -33.89
CA LYS A 745 -5.35 -40.79 -33.65
C LYS A 745 -5.57 -42.30 -33.50
N SER A 746 -6.70 -42.72 -32.90
CA SER A 746 -7.10 -44.14 -32.82
C SER A 746 -7.35 -44.77 -34.20
N MET A 747 -7.80 -44.00 -35.19
CA MET A 747 -8.16 -44.49 -36.52
C MET A 747 -6.93 -44.70 -37.43
N TRP A 748 -5.79 -44.08 -37.09
CA TRP A 748 -4.52 -44.17 -37.84
C TRP A 748 -3.51 -45.14 -37.19
N SER A 749 -3.88 -45.74 -36.06
CA SER A 749 -3.08 -46.74 -35.32
C SER A 749 -3.49 -48.18 -35.65
N TRP A 750 -4.39 -48.36 -36.62
CA TRP A 750 -4.74 -49.62 -37.28
C TRP A 750 -4.16 -49.57 -38.69
#